data_AF-A0A845CK13-F1
#
_entry.id   AF-A0A845CK13-F1
#
_cell.length_a   1.000
_cell.length_b   1.000
_cell.length_c   1.000
_cell.angle_alpha   90.00
_cell.angle_beta   90.00
_cell.angle_gamma   90.00
#
_symmetry.space_group_name_H-M   'P 1'
#
loop_
_entity.id
_entity.type
_entity.pdbx_description
1 polymer ?
#
loop_
_entity_poly.entity_id
_entity_poly.type
_entity_poly.pdbx_seq_one_letter_code
_entity_poly.pdbx_strand_id
1 'polypeptide(L)'
;MTNSTLSSLPPDLRLSLDEIAQQLYTDRATLMVGSGFSRNATTASPNCEFPDWTQLGDTFYEFLYNARPSEGTRYLSVPELAHEVEAATTRSRLEEVLRNSIPDLQHEPSNLHIDLLSMPWKDIFTTNYDTLLERASTAVTSRRYDTVTKQADLVFAVRPRIIKLHGTLPTNGPFVITDDDYRRYPKQSAPLLNTVRQSLLENTMCLLGFSGTDPNFLHWIGWIHDNLGRSTSPRMFLIGSHELTRSQAQLLEKRNIVAVNMSALDEVEIGDHYRALECFIYYLKAKQTDLINLLWPHELFYSQAEVEGGTLDSILHLTNRWRNQRKDHPGWVILPEERRQPLLWDTEKAIGKWFIDFPEAINSLNSFVDIEFAFEILWRAEICLLPIFDQQIHFFETVVERYWSYAKPQKPFRLTSIQTTAGRVLTRNQIRTKYYHILLGLARYYRENGDIEKWESNYIRLVRCLPTASGEYRARYYYERTLAAMYELDYQKLQQRVAEWQTDDALPFWTALKAAIMVEIGQVSDAATALIQALELIRKRSNLNPIKQNYSLVSQEAVVMLLLQKLPYVYFQDSDQGTSAAPSPSDLDARLRKLYQDDSRLRTLNQYKSDPRADLRHLELILSRPPTRRSRVTEAPGFDIGSIVRTTHVFHRNTEMTAAYGFLRYYEDTGLLLALSSDSVVSVLSRIVPDSYHWALVTLARAGHGDAKMVDQVFGRQTLSKMPTEAVDRMTELCLNALNAVVDGISIPHQHWTFSLPFKVASVVPEVLSRLCSKCSTDLKLEIVKLLRTAYESDAKTHFSGVVNLMRRLLNSLPLQQRVDAIPSLLEFPILSDLNLKEAFEFRNPFIFLNIAKISDLINPSLSPSTIVQLIQHVSSTDADAREWASLTLARLHEWSFLTCEQEAQFGEALWSQVDDAGWPDSTLFQKWQFLSLPCPDDIDSRALFGMHLEQASFPGDTDPGTSKLGDQAESLFVDIQHASSLIAWTDDEVRFILEQSIRWWDDNQIKSDRLNEGDPLGFGANDFKVAVVDLINALTCVFQYQLRQERYVNSEASLEPLIESLVNLGLPALPLRVACLDLFSDSREHILKSIKTGLASTDMSCLRDALDAVSVLVERAESSNKDDKRADALSLFCVVGEILYWRRNPGLPDAISTIARVISLYSWVLSPKLEHLVLGGLQYLIDESCLSSNSNFTTAESNLAISLDVRCRCARLAYAMFTNYLNDNVPVPPVIVSWRSICQSETEFIEVRNEWPV
;
A
#
# COMPACT_ATOMS: atom_id res chain seq x y z
N MET A 1 -24.47 17.62 35.70
CA MET A 1 -25.74 18.11 35.12
C MET A 1 -26.37 17.03 34.26
N THR A 2 -27.68 16.80 34.42
CA THR A 2 -28.50 15.93 33.57
C THR A 2 -29.32 16.79 32.61
N ASN A 3 -29.73 16.25 31.45
CA ASN A 3 -30.61 16.97 30.51
C ASN A 3 -31.91 17.51 31.16
N SER A 4 -32.32 16.94 32.31
CA SER A 4 -33.48 17.39 33.08
C SER A 4 -33.30 18.73 33.81
N THR A 5 -32.07 19.15 34.14
CA THR A 5 -31.83 20.44 34.83
C THR A 5 -31.69 21.62 33.87
N LEU A 6 -31.53 21.36 32.56
CA LEU A 6 -31.60 22.38 31.51
C LEU A 6 -33.05 22.82 31.18
N SER A 7 -34.04 21.98 31.47
CA SER A 7 -35.47 22.29 31.25
C SER A 7 -36.12 23.16 32.33
N SER A 8 -35.49 23.32 33.49
CA SER A 8 -35.99 24.10 34.64
C SER A 8 -35.44 25.54 34.69
N LEU A 9 -34.71 25.99 33.67
CA LEU A 9 -34.16 27.35 33.61
C LEU A 9 -35.27 28.42 33.53
N PRO A 10 -35.17 29.52 34.28
CA PRO A 10 -36.03 30.68 34.11
C PRO A 10 -36.00 31.19 32.65
N PRO A 11 -37.14 31.63 32.09
CA PRO A 11 -37.24 32.01 30.68
C PRO A 11 -36.29 33.15 30.29
N ASP A 12 -36.10 34.15 31.15
CA ASP A 12 -35.22 35.30 30.89
C ASP A 12 -33.73 34.91 30.88
N LEU A 13 -33.34 33.97 31.76
CA LEU A 13 -31.99 33.42 31.80
C LEU A 13 -31.72 32.58 30.55
N ARG A 14 -32.69 31.74 30.16
CA ARG A 14 -32.60 30.91 28.96
C ARG A 14 -32.46 31.74 27.69
N LEU A 15 -33.26 32.80 27.53
CA LEU A 15 -33.17 33.70 26.37
C LEU A 15 -31.77 34.33 26.23
N SER A 16 -31.18 34.76 27.35
CA SER A 16 -29.85 35.36 27.37
C SER A 16 -28.77 34.33 27.02
N LEU A 17 -28.86 33.11 27.54
CA LEU A 17 -27.92 32.02 27.24
C LEU A 17 -28.04 31.53 25.80
N ASP A 18 -29.25 31.41 25.26
CA ASP A 18 -29.51 31.04 23.86
C ASP A 18 -28.94 32.10 22.89
N GLU A 19 -29.07 33.39 23.23
CA GLU A 19 -28.47 34.48 22.45
C GLU A 19 -26.94 34.41 22.46
N ILE A 20 -26.32 34.20 23.62
CA ILE A 20 -24.86 34.05 23.73
C ILE A 20 -24.40 32.84 22.90
N ALA A 21 -25.08 31.70 23.01
CA ALA A 21 -24.77 30.50 22.23
C ALA A 21 -24.85 30.76 20.72
N GLN A 22 -25.90 31.46 20.27
CA GLN A 22 -26.05 31.80 18.86
C GLN A 22 -24.92 32.71 18.36
N GLN A 23 -24.56 33.75 19.11
CA GLN A 23 -23.46 34.65 18.71
C GLN A 23 -22.09 33.95 18.75
N LEU A 24 -21.89 33.04 19.70
CA LEU A 24 -20.66 32.25 19.83
C LEU A 24 -20.45 31.33 18.62
N TYR A 25 -21.47 30.58 18.21
CA TYR A 25 -21.37 29.68 17.07
C TYR A 25 -21.49 30.37 15.70
N THR A 26 -21.79 31.67 15.65
CA THR A 26 -21.78 32.47 14.42
C THR A 26 -20.54 33.37 14.28
N ASP A 27 -19.49 33.12 15.08
CA ASP A 27 -18.22 33.88 15.09
C ASP A 27 -18.41 35.38 15.39
N ARG A 28 -19.37 35.70 16.26
CA ARG A 28 -19.72 37.06 16.68
C ARG A 28 -19.68 37.25 18.19
N ALA A 29 -19.07 36.31 18.93
CA ALA A 29 -18.86 36.45 20.37
C ALA A 29 -17.39 36.67 20.71
N THR A 30 -17.14 37.59 21.63
CA THR A 30 -15.82 37.89 22.18
C THR A 30 -15.87 37.86 23.68
N LEU A 31 -14.71 37.59 24.29
CA LEU A 31 -14.61 37.37 25.71
C LEU A 31 -13.76 38.46 26.36
N MET A 32 -14.18 38.92 27.53
CA MET A 32 -13.41 39.80 28.40
C MET A 32 -13.26 39.11 29.76
N VAL A 33 -12.01 38.84 30.15
CA VAL A 33 -11.69 38.10 31.37
C VAL A 33 -11.01 39.03 32.38
N GLY A 34 -11.59 39.13 33.59
CA GLY A 34 -11.05 39.89 34.71
C GLY A 34 -10.37 39.02 35.78
N SER A 35 -9.82 39.67 36.81
CA SER A 35 -8.99 39.02 37.83
C SER A 35 -9.77 38.03 38.70
N GLY A 36 -11.09 38.19 38.80
CA GLY A 36 -11.97 37.24 39.49
C GLY A 36 -12.00 35.85 38.84
N PHE A 37 -11.63 35.75 37.56
CA PHE A 37 -11.54 34.45 36.88
C PHE A 37 -10.27 33.69 37.29
N SER A 38 -9.16 34.39 37.54
CA SER A 38 -7.87 33.81 37.95
C SER A 38 -7.95 33.09 39.31
N ARG A 39 -8.92 33.43 40.17
CA ARG A 39 -9.20 32.72 41.44
C ARG A 39 -9.69 31.28 41.24
N ASN A 40 -10.14 30.92 40.03
CA ASN A 40 -10.55 29.55 39.71
C ASN A 40 -9.36 28.64 39.31
N ALA A 41 -8.12 29.10 39.44
CA ALA A 41 -6.93 28.31 39.15
C ALA A 41 -6.67 27.24 40.22
N THR A 42 -6.00 26.16 39.84
CA THR A 42 -5.62 25.09 40.77
C THR A 42 -4.28 25.39 41.43
N THR A 43 -4.19 25.20 42.75
CA THR A 43 -2.96 25.37 43.53
C THR A 43 -2.67 24.11 44.37
N ALA A 44 -1.39 23.78 44.53
CA ALA A 44 -0.94 22.72 45.44
C ALA A 44 -0.88 23.18 46.91
N SER A 45 -0.95 24.49 47.16
CA SER A 45 -0.83 25.09 48.49
C SER A 45 -2.12 25.82 48.89
N PRO A 46 -2.88 25.35 49.89
CA PRO A 46 -4.20 25.88 50.24
C PRO A 46 -4.23 27.32 50.80
N ASN A 47 -3.08 27.92 51.11
CA ASN A 47 -2.97 29.29 51.65
C ASN A 47 -2.50 30.34 50.61
N CYS A 48 -2.40 29.97 49.33
CA CYS A 48 -1.95 30.87 48.27
C CYS A 48 -3.11 31.06 47.28
N GLU A 49 -3.79 32.22 47.34
CA GLU A 49 -4.85 32.61 46.41
C GLU A 49 -4.41 33.81 45.57
N PHE A 50 -5.02 34.00 44.38
CA PHE A 50 -4.86 35.24 43.62
C PHE A 50 -5.52 36.40 44.36
N PRO A 51 -4.82 37.55 44.53
CA PRO A 51 -5.40 38.71 45.18
C PRO A 51 -6.49 39.34 44.31
N ASP A 52 -7.58 39.76 44.93
CA ASP A 52 -8.54 40.65 44.28
C ASP A 52 -8.01 42.09 44.22
N TRP A 53 -8.74 42.98 43.53
CA TRP A 53 -8.31 44.36 43.33
C TRP A 53 -8.14 45.13 44.66
N THR A 54 -8.98 44.84 45.65
CA THR A 54 -8.91 45.45 47.00
C THR A 54 -7.74 44.92 47.82
N GLN A 55 -7.49 43.61 47.79
CA GLN A 55 -6.36 42.97 48.47
C GLN A 55 -5.02 43.41 47.88
N LEU A 56 -4.97 43.67 46.57
CA LEU A 56 -3.81 44.28 45.93
C LEU A 56 -3.59 45.72 46.42
N GLY A 57 -4.66 46.50 46.59
CA GLY A 57 -4.60 47.83 47.20
C GLY A 57 -4.14 47.81 48.66
N ASP A 58 -4.60 46.83 49.44
CA ASP A 58 -4.16 46.62 50.83
C ASP A 58 -2.66 46.31 50.88
N THR A 59 -2.13 45.56 49.90
CA THR A 59 -0.69 45.28 49.77
C THR A 59 0.11 46.57 49.50
N PHE A 60 -0.39 47.47 48.66
CA PHE A 60 0.25 48.77 48.42
C PHE A 60 0.18 49.69 49.65
N TYR A 61 -0.94 49.67 50.36
CA TYR A 61 -1.11 50.41 51.60
C TYR A 61 -0.17 49.90 52.70
N GLU A 62 -0.07 48.58 52.87
CA GLU A 62 0.88 47.95 53.79
C GLU A 62 2.33 48.31 53.44
N PHE A 63 2.67 48.34 52.16
CA PHE A 63 4.00 48.72 51.70
C PHE A 63 4.35 50.18 52.01
N LEU A 64 3.40 51.11 51.87
CA LEU A 64 3.59 52.53 52.14
C LEU A 64 3.64 52.86 53.64
N TYR A 65 2.73 52.27 54.42
CA TYR A 65 2.45 52.68 55.79
C TYR A 65 2.92 51.67 56.85
N ASN A 66 3.49 50.52 56.44
CA ASN A 66 3.91 49.41 57.31
C ASN A 66 2.82 48.93 58.29
N ALA A 67 1.54 49.10 57.91
CA ALA A 67 0.38 48.69 58.70
C ALA A 67 -0.76 48.27 57.78
N ARG A 68 -1.52 47.25 58.18
CA ARG A 68 -2.76 46.86 57.48
C ARG A 68 -3.83 47.94 57.66
N PRO A 69 -4.67 48.23 56.66
CA PRO A 69 -5.83 49.08 56.85
C PRO A 69 -6.77 48.47 57.90
N SER A 70 -7.21 49.26 58.89
CA SER A 70 -8.20 48.82 59.88
C SER A 70 -9.60 48.73 59.25
N GLU A 71 -10.49 47.87 59.78
CA GLU A 71 -11.88 47.77 59.32
C GLU A 71 -12.56 49.16 59.31
N GLY A 72 -12.78 49.71 58.10
CA GLY A 72 -13.36 51.04 57.89
C GLY A 72 -12.41 52.10 57.30
N THR A 73 -11.11 51.82 57.18
CA THR A 73 -10.16 52.68 56.45
C THR A 73 -10.47 52.60 54.95
N ARG A 74 -10.93 53.70 54.35
CA ARG A 74 -11.18 53.79 52.90
C ARG A 74 -10.09 54.65 52.26
N TYR A 75 -9.15 54.02 51.56
CA TYR A 75 -8.32 54.74 50.59
C TYR A 75 -9.17 55.13 49.37
N LEU A 76 -8.81 56.23 48.69
CA LEU A 76 -9.61 56.78 47.59
C LEU A 76 -9.73 55.79 46.43
N SER A 77 -8.59 55.24 45.97
CA SER A 77 -8.53 54.24 44.89
C SER A 77 -7.20 53.48 44.90
N VAL A 78 -7.21 52.25 44.35
CA VAL A 78 -5.99 51.43 44.18
C VAL A 78 -4.97 52.08 43.23
N PRO A 79 -5.38 52.69 42.10
CA PRO A 79 -4.44 53.37 41.20
C PRO A 79 -3.73 54.58 41.83
N GLU A 80 -4.40 55.31 42.73
CA GLU A 80 -3.81 56.43 43.47
C GLU A 80 -2.78 55.94 44.50
N LEU A 81 -3.10 54.87 45.23
CA LEU A 81 -2.12 54.20 46.12
C LEU A 81 -0.90 53.68 45.35
N ALA A 82 -1.11 53.07 44.18
CA ALA A 82 -0.01 52.61 43.33
C ALA A 82 0.83 53.81 42.83
N HIS A 83 0.21 54.96 42.55
CA HIS A 83 0.90 56.19 42.20
C HIS A 83 1.71 56.76 43.39
N GLU A 84 1.17 56.69 44.61
CA GLU A 84 1.88 57.06 45.84
C GLU A 84 3.09 56.14 46.08
N VAL A 85 2.96 54.82 45.87
CA VAL A 85 4.09 53.86 45.93
C VAL A 85 5.16 54.21 44.91
N GLU A 86 4.76 54.53 43.67
CA GLU A 86 5.69 54.94 42.61
C GLU A 86 6.43 56.23 42.98
N ALA A 87 5.72 57.22 43.51
CA ALA A 87 6.28 58.52 43.93
C ALA A 87 7.20 58.41 45.16
N ALA A 88 6.88 57.53 46.11
CA ALA A 88 7.68 57.29 47.30
C ALA A 88 8.92 56.42 47.03
N THR A 89 8.94 55.65 45.94
CA THR A 89 10.04 54.74 45.60
C THR A 89 10.51 54.93 44.15
N THR A 90 10.41 53.91 43.30
CA THR A 90 10.70 53.93 41.86
C THR A 90 9.75 52.98 41.14
N ARG A 91 9.54 53.18 39.82
CA ARG A 91 8.69 52.31 39.00
C ARG A 91 9.07 50.83 39.09
N SER A 92 10.37 50.53 39.04
CA SER A 92 10.88 49.15 39.14
C SER A 92 10.51 48.48 40.46
N ARG A 93 10.43 49.23 41.56
CA ARG A 93 10.05 48.69 42.87
C ARG A 93 8.55 48.43 42.97
N LEU A 94 7.70 49.30 42.40
CA LEU A 94 6.27 49.05 42.27
C LEU A 94 5.99 47.77 41.45
N GLU A 95 6.68 47.60 40.32
CA GLU A 95 6.54 46.41 39.48
C GLU A 95 7.04 45.13 40.18
N GLU A 96 8.05 45.25 41.04
CA GLU A 96 8.51 44.14 41.89
C GLU A 96 7.47 43.76 42.96
N VAL A 97 6.86 44.75 43.63
CA VAL A 97 5.76 44.51 44.58
C VAL A 97 4.59 43.84 43.87
N LEU A 98 4.22 44.32 42.68
CA LEU A 98 3.18 43.71 41.85
C LEU A 98 3.51 42.25 41.49
N ARG A 99 4.74 41.99 41.02
CA ARG A 99 5.20 40.62 40.68
C ARG A 99 5.18 39.68 41.88
N ASN A 100 5.57 40.16 43.06
CA ASN A 100 5.60 39.36 44.28
C ASN A 100 4.19 39.11 44.85
N SER A 101 3.25 40.03 44.59
CA SER A 101 1.85 39.90 45.05
C SER A 101 1.02 38.93 44.22
N ILE A 102 1.41 38.65 42.97
CA ILE A 102 0.66 37.79 42.04
C ILE A 102 1.41 36.45 41.87
N PRO A 103 0.90 35.35 42.46
CA PRO A 103 1.57 34.04 42.45
C PRO A 103 1.37 33.26 41.14
N ASP A 104 1.72 33.84 39.99
CA ASP A 104 1.44 33.28 38.65
C ASP A 104 1.98 31.85 38.47
N LEU A 105 3.30 31.65 38.66
CA LEU A 105 3.94 30.33 38.48
C LEU A 105 3.58 29.30 39.57
N GLN A 106 2.95 29.70 40.67
CA GLN A 106 2.53 28.79 41.74
C GLN A 106 1.13 28.19 41.50
N HIS A 107 0.42 28.71 40.49
CA HIS A 107 -0.90 28.26 40.10
C HIS A 107 -0.86 27.64 38.70
N GLU A 108 -1.59 26.54 38.55
CA GLU A 108 -1.83 25.91 37.25
C GLU A 108 -3.26 26.23 36.77
N PRO A 109 -3.46 26.41 35.45
CA PRO A 109 -4.81 26.61 34.91
C PRO A 109 -5.72 25.41 35.22
N SER A 110 -6.92 25.68 35.72
CA SER A 110 -7.91 24.63 35.99
C SER A 110 -8.59 24.13 34.70
N ASN A 111 -9.29 23.01 34.79
CA ASN A 111 -10.12 22.48 33.69
C ASN A 111 -11.10 23.53 33.14
N LEU A 112 -11.57 24.44 33.99
CA LEU A 112 -12.47 25.53 33.60
C LEU A 112 -11.81 26.53 32.64
N HIS A 113 -10.50 26.78 32.78
CA HIS A 113 -9.73 27.61 31.85
C HIS A 113 -9.57 26.92 30.48
N ILE A 114 -9.25 25.63 30.50
CA ILE A 114 -9.10 24.81 29.28
C ILE A 114 -10.43 24.72 28.55
N ASP A 115 -11.51 24.43 29.27
CA ASP A 115 -12.85 24.30 28.73
C ASP A 115 -13.36 25.62 28.14
N LEU A 116 -13.10 26.74 28.79
CA LEU A 116 -13.46 28.06 28.28
C LEU A 116 -12.74 28.39 26.97
N LEU A 117 -11.43 28.10 26.88
CA LEU A 117 -10.63 28.33 25.68
C LEU A 117 -10.96 27.36 24.54
N SER A 118 -11.48 26.17 24.86
CA SER A 118 -11.96 25.20 23.86
C SER A 118 -13.16 25.70 23.04
N MET A 119 -13.89 26.70 23.56
CA MET A 119 -15.06 27.31 22.91
C MET A 119 -14.65 28.27 21.78
N PRO A 120 -15.50 28.49 20.76
CA PRO A 120 -15.11 29.20 19.55
C PRO A 120 -15.18 30.73 19.67
N TRP A 121 -14.44 31.31 20.62
CA TRP A 121 -14.36 32.77 20.78
C TRP A 121 -13.58 33.42 19.63
N LYS A 122 -14.03 34.59 19.16
CA LYS A 122 -13.38 35.34 18.07
C LYS A 122 -12.08 36.03 18.52
N ASP A 123 -12.13 36.70 19.66
CA ASP A 123 -10.99 37.33 20.34
C ASP A 123 -11.27 37.31 21.86
N ILE A 124 -10.20 37.16 22.65
CA ILE A 124 -10.22 37.18 24.11
C ILE A 124 -9.41 38.38 24.58
N PHE A 125 -10.02 39.24 25.37
CA PHE A 125 -9.42 40.40 25.98
C PHE A 125 -9.26 40.18 27.47
N THR A 126 -8.16 40.63 28.05
CA THR A 126 -7.99 40.56 29.51
C THR A 126 -7.17 41.72 30.05
N THR A 127 -7.54 42.16 31.25
CA THR A 127 -6.80 43.12 32.07
C THR A 127 -5.87 42.42 33.08
N ASN A 128 -5.81 41.09 33.06
CA ASN A 128 -5.06 40.31 34.03
C ASN A 128 -3.58 40.22 33.66
N TYR A 129 -2.72 40.35 34.67
CA TYR A 129 -1.27 40.27 34.51
C TYR A 129 -0.72 38.83 34.48
N ASP A 130 -1.45 37.86 35.03
CA ASP A 130 -1.08 36.44 35.07
C ASP A 130 -1.05 35.79 33.68
N THR A 131 -0.43 34.62 33.54
CA THR A 131 -0.27 33.89 32.26
C THR A 131 -1.19 32.67 32.14
N LEU A 132 -2.27 32.59 32.94
CA LEU A 132 -3.10 31.40 33.04
C LEU A 132 -3.83 31.07 31.74
N LEU A 133 -4.32 32.07 31.01
CA LEU A 133 -5.02 31.86 29.72
C LEU A 133 -4.04 31.40 28.64
N GLU A 134 -2.84 31.97 28.60
CA GLU A 134 -1.79 31.57 27.67
C GLU A 134 -1.33 30.14 27.94
N ARG A 135 -1.08 29.79 29.21
CA ARG A 135 -0.72 28.43 29.59
C ARG A 135 -1.85 27.44 29.31
N ALA A 136 -3.10 27.78 29.63
CA ALA A 136 -4.25 26.94 29.30
C ALA A 136 -4.40 26.72 27.78
N SER A 137 -4.08 27.72 26.96
CA SER A 137 -4.16 27.60 25.50
C SER A 137 -3.23 26.51 24.94
N THR A 138 -2.12 26.20 25.62
CA THR A 138 -1.19 25.14 25.18
C THR A 138 -1.79 23.73 25.33
N ALA A 139 -2.72 23.54 26.26
CA ALA A 139 -3.41 22.26 26.48
C ALA A 139 -4.62 22.06 25.54
N VAL A 140 -5.06 23.10 24.83
CA VAL A 140 -6.19 23.04 23.92
C VAL A 140 -5.73 22.60 22.53
N THR A 141 -6.08 21.38 22.13
CA THR A 141 -5.74 20.83 20.80
C THR A 141 -6.72 21.25 19.70
N SER A 142 -7.93 21.69 20.07
CA SER A 142 -8.99 22.00 19.12
C SER A 142 -8.77 23.30 18.35
N ARG A 143 -8.03 24.27 18.91
CA ARG A 143 -7.76 25.60 18.35
C ARG A 143 -6.45 26.18 18.89
N ARG A 144 -5.77 27.00 18.08
CA ARG A 144 -4.55 27.73 18.47
C ARG A 144 -4.87 29.20 18.66
N TYR A 145 -4.47 29.76 19.81
CA TYR A 145 -4.58 31.19 20.11
C TYR A 145 -3.23 31.88 19.96
N ASP A 146 -3.19 33.01 19.27
CA ASP A 146 -2.02 33.87 19.24
C ASP A 146 -2.11 34.93 20.36
N THR A 147 -1.03 35.07 21.14
CA THR A 147 -1.00 36.01 22.26
C THR A 147 -0.44 37.35 21.80
N VAL A 148 -1.17 38.43 22.08
CA VAL A 148 -0.77 39.82 21.81
C VAL A 148 -0.43 40.48 23.13
N THR A 149 0.86 40.71 23.37
CA THR A 149 1.37 41.34 24.61
C THR A 149 1.80 42.79 24.38
N LYS A 150 2.19 43.13 23.15
CA LYS A 150 2.62 44.46 22.73
C LYS A 150 1.89 44.87 21.45
N GLN A 151 1.90 46.16 21.15
CA GLN A 151 1.26 46.70 19.95
C GLN A 151 1.86 46.17 18.65
N ALA A 152 3.16 45.87 18.62
CA ALA A 152 3.83 45.30 17.45
C ALA A 152 3.30 43.89 17.10
N ASP A 153 2.85 43.13 18.10
CA ASP A 153 2.36 41.76 17.92
C ASP A 153 1.05 41.72 17.10
N LEU A 154 0.27 42.81 17.11
CA LEU A 154 -0.99 42.93 16.35
C LEU A 154 -0.81 42.75 14.84
N VAL A 155 0.38 43.04 14.30
CA VAL A 155 0.65 42.94 12.86
C VAL A 155 0.77 41.48 12.39
N PHE A 156 1.23 40.59 13.27
CA PHE A 156 1.52 39.19 12.94
C PHE A 156 0.52 38.20 13.56
N ALA A 157 -0.24 38.62 14.58
CA ALA A 157 -1.17 37.74 15.28
C ALA A 157 -2.41 37.40 14.44
N VAL A 158 -2.71 36.10 14.31
CA VAL A 158 -3.87 35.56 13.60
C VAL A 158 -5.00 35.26 14.59
N ARG A 159 -6.25 35.51 14.19
CA ARG A 159 -7.43 35.17 15.02
C ARG A 159 -7.58 33.64 15.16
N PRO A 160 -8.02 33.12 16.32
CA PRO A 160 -8.44 33.86 17.52
C PRO A 160 -7.25 34.32 18.39
N ARG A 161 -7.34 35.50 19.00
CA ARG A 161 -6.22 36.12 19.76
C ARG A 161 -6.52 36.25 21.25
N ILE A 162 -5.49 36.15 22.09
CA ILE A 162 -5.51 36.55 23.51
C ILE A 162 -4.79 37.89 23.63
N ILE A 163 -5.52 38.96 23.91
CA ILE A 163 -5.02 40.33 23.91
C ILE A 163 -4.89 40.83 25.35
N LYS A 164 -3.64 41.04 25.78
CA LYS A 164 -3.28 41.61 27.09
C LYS A 164 -3.34 43.12 27.03
N LEU A 165 -4.27 43.71 27.78
CA LEU A 165 -4.49 45.16 27.75
C LEU A 165 -3.60 45.90 28.74
N HIS A 166 -3.36 45.35 29.93
CA HIS A 166 -2.65 46.05 31.00
C HIS A 166 -1.20 45.57 31.20
N GLY A 167 -0.65 44.80 30.25
CA GLY A 167 0.67 44.16 30.37
C GLY A 167 0.58 42.71 30.85
N THR A 168 1.73 42.03 30.93
CA THR A 168 1.81 40.61 31.31
C THR A 168 3.11 40.29 32.07
N LEU A 169 3.03 39.42 33.07
CA LEU A 169 4.17 38.87 33.79
C LEU A 169 4.89 37.82 32.91
N PRO A 170 6.22 37.59 33.05
CA PRO A 170 7.13 38.20 34.01
C PRO A 170 7.86 39.48 33.53
N THR A 171 7.88 39.78 32.22
CA THR A 171 8.89 40.70 31.64
C THR A 171 8.40 41.69 30.57
N ASN A 172 7.11 41.76 30.22
CA ASN A 172 6.60 42.66 29.18
C ASN A 172 5.82 43.85 29.77
N GLY A 173 6.56 44.89 30.19
CA GLY A 173 6.02 46.20 30.57
C GLY A 173 5.75 47.14 29.38
N PRO A 174 5.06 48.28 29.60
CA PRO A 174 4.66 48.81 30.91
C PRO A 174 3.32 48.24 31.43
N PHE A 175 3.27 47.93 32.73
CA PHE A 175 2.02 47.57 33.42
C PHE A 175 1.09 48.77 33.56
N VAL A 176 -0.22 48.60 33.49
CA VAL A 176 -1.19 49.72 33.64
C VAL A 176 -1.82 49.64 35.02
N ILE A 177 -1.26 50.39 35.98
CA ILE A 177 -1.71 50.29 37.38
C ILE A 177 -1.87 51.64 38.08
N THR A 178 -1.05 52.66 37.77
CA THR A 178 -1.14 53.97 38.43
C THR A 178 -2.12 54.91 37.73
N ASP A 179 -2.60 55.93 38.45
CA ASP A 179 -3.50 56.95 37.87
C ASP A 179 -2.92 57.62 36.61
N ASP A 180 -1.61 57.84 36.58
CA ASP A 180 -0.93 58.41 35.42
C ASP A 180 -0.86 57.41 34.24
N ASP A 181 -0.72 56.11 34.51
CA ASP A 181 -0.80 55.06 33.49
C ASP A 181 -2.18 55.06 32.83
N TYR A 182 -3.26 55.02 33.62
CA TYR A 182 -4.64 55.07 33.09
C TYR A 182 -4.90 56.34 32.28
N ARG A 183 -4.36 57.50 32.70
CA ARG A 183 -4.49 58.76 31.96
C ARG A 183 -3.77 58.74 30.61
N ARG A 184 -2.57 58.14 30.55
CA ARG A 184 -1.75 58.09 29.31
C ARG A 184 -2.14 56.93 28.39
N TYR A 185 -2.78 55.89 28.93
CA TYR A 185 -3.13 54.65 28.23
C TYR A 185 -3.85 54.86 26.89
N PRO A 186 -4.88 55.73 26.76
CA PRO A 186 -5.56 55.94 25.48
C PRO A 186 -4.66 56.46 24.35
N LYS A 187 -3.59 57.21 24.69
CA LYS A 187 -2.61 57.72 23.73
C LYS A 187 -1.49 56.73 23.47
N GLN A 188 -0.98 56.09 24.53
CA GLN A 188 0.17 55.18 24.44
C GLN A 188 -0.19 53.83 23.84
N SER A 189 -1.41 53.32 24.07
CA SER A 189 -1.90 52.00 23.64
C SER A 189 -3.07 52.07 22.64
N ALA A 190 -3.08 53.11 21.81
CA ALA A 190 -4.15 53.38 20.85
C ALA A 190 -4.50 52.20 19.90
N PRO A 191 -3.54 51.41 19.37
CA PRO A 191 -3.87 50.26 18.51
C PRO A 191 -4.64 49.14 19.23
N LEU A 192 -4.27 48.84 20.48
CA LEU A 192 -4.97 47.85 21.32
C LEU A 192 -6.38 48.35 21.65
N LEU A 193 -6.50 49.63 22.00
CA LEU A 193 -7.77 50.29 22.26
C LEU A 193 -8.71 50.25 21.04
N ASN A 194 -8.19 50.53 19.85
CA ASN A 194 -8.99 50.47 18.61
C ASN A 194 -9.47 49.05 18.31
N THR A 195 -8.65 48.03 18.62
CA THR A 195 -9.03 46.63 18.48
C THR A 195 -10.18 46.26 19.43
N VAL A 196 -10.12 46.70 20.69
CA VAL A 196 -11.22 46.52 21.67
C VAL A 196 -12.48 47.24 21.20
N ARG A 197 -12.37 48.50 20.75
CA ARG A 197 -13.50 49.27 20.22
C ARG A 197 -14.14 48.60 19.03
N GLN A 198 -13.34 48.17 18.04
CA GLN A 198 -13.84 47.45 16.88
C GLN A 198 -14.53 46.14 17.29
N SER A 199 -13.96 45.41 18.25
CA SER A 199 -14.57 44.20 18.78
C SER A 199 -15.93 44.47 19.42
N LEU A 200 -16.03 45.53 20.22
CA LEU A 200 -17.28 45.95 20.86
C LEU A 200 -18.35 46.43 19.88
N LEU A 201 -17.96 46.87 18.67
CA LEU A 201 -18.89 47.27 17.60
C LEU A 201 -19.37 46.07 16.77
N GLU A 202 -18.49 45.10 16.52
CA GLU A 202 -18.76 43.96 15.64
C GLU A 202 -19.38 42.76 16.35
N ASN A 203 -19.12 42.61 17.65
CA ASN A 203 -19.33 41.37 18.38
C ASN A 203 -20.07 41.61 19.70
N THR A 204 -20.78 40.58 20.15
CA THR A 204 -21.33 40.50 21.51
C THR A 204 -20.21 40.16 22.48
N MET A 205 -20.05 40.95 23.54
CA MET A 205 -18.98 40.75 24.54
C MET A 205 -19.52 40.06 25.79
N CYS A 206 -18.87 38.96 26.19
CA CYS A 206 -19.12 38.23 27.43
C CYS A 206 -18.05 38.60 28.47
N LEU A 207 -18.47 39.02 29.66
CA LEU A 207 -17.60 39.44 30.76
C LEU A 207 -17.57 38.33 31.83
N LEU A 208 -16.40 37.77 32.09
CA LEU A 208 -16.19 36.71 33.11
C LEU A 208 -15.22 37.19 34.19
N GLY A 209 -15.58 36.97 35.46
CA GLY A 209 -14.72 37.34 36.59
C GLY A 209 -14.37 38.83 36.64
N PHE A 210 -15.25 39.67 36.08
CA PHE A 210 -15.00 41.10 35.85
C PHE A 210 -15.95 41.94 36.71
N SER A 211 -15.42 42.87 37.50
CA SER A 211 -16.22 43.71 38.42
C SER A 211 -16.93 44.89 37.72
N GLY A 212 -16.52 45.26 36.51
CA GLY A 212 -17.08 46.39 35.79
C GLY A 212 -16.67 47.76 36.34
N THR A 213 -15.68 47.81 37.25
CA THR A 213 -15.18 49.03 37.90
C THR A 213 -13.87 49.54 37.31
N ASP A 214 -13.31 48.84 36.33
CA ASP A 214 -12.06 49.21 35.67
C ASP A 214 -12.19 50.57 34.94
N PRO A 215 -11.30 51.55 35.20
CA PRO A 215 -11.40 52.88 34.61
C PRO A 215 -11.35 52.89 33.07
N ASN A 216 -10.52 52.04 32.47
CA ASN A 216 -10.41 51.95 31.01
C ASN A 216 -11.70 51.36 30.41
N PHE A 217 -12.23 50.29 31.01
CA PHE A 217 -13.49 49.69 30.59
C PHE A 217 -14.67 50.67 30.65
N LEU A 218 -14.77 51.45 31.73
CA LEU A 218 -15.80 52.50 31.87
C LEU A 218 -15.66 53.57 30.79
N HIS A 219 -14.44 53.96 30.44
CA HIS A 219 -14.18 54.91 29.37
C HIS A 219 -14.57 54.35 27.99
N TRP A 220 -14.36 53.05 27.73
CA TRP A 220 -14.78 52.42 26.47
C TRP A 220 -16.30 52.37 26.33
N ILE A 221 -17.00 52.02 27.41
CA ILE A 221 -18.47 52.03 27.45
C ILE A 221 -19.01 53.44 27.23
N GLY A 222 -18.46 54.43 27.93
CA GLY A 222 -18.83 55.85 27.75
C GLY A 222 -18.67 56.28 26.29
N TRP A 223 -17.50 55.99 25.69
CA TRP A 223 -17.23 56.29 24.29
C TRP A 223 -18.22 55.63 23.33
N ILE A 224 -18.63 54.37 23.56
CA ILE A 224 -19.62 53.69 22.71
C ILE A 224 -20.98 54.38 22.81
N HIS A 225 -21.44 54.69 24.02
CA HIS A 225 -22.72 55.36 24.23
C HIS A 225 -22.76 56.76 23.62
N ASP A 226 -21.64 57.49 23.72
CA ASP A 226 -21.51 58.85 23.17
C ASP A 226 -21.50 58.86 21.64
N ASN A 227 -20.99 57.80 20.98
CA ASN A 227 -20.86 57.74 19.52
C ASN A 227 -21.97 56.98 18.80
N LEU A 228 -22.55 55.94 19.41
CA LEU A 228 -23.59 55.10 18.79
C LEU A 228 -24.99 55.35 19.33
N GLY A 229 -25.13 56.00 20.49
CA GLY A 229 -26.40 56.11 21.21
C GLY A 229 -26.77 54.82 21.97
N ARG A 230 -27.52 55.00 23.07
CA ARG A 230 -27.82 53.91 24.04
C ARG A 230 -28.66 52.77 23.50
N SER A 231 -29.52 53.03 22.51
CA SER A 231 -30.43 52.03 21.92
C SER A 231 -29.77 51.15 20.86
N THR A 232 -28.62 51.57 20.35
CA THR A 232 -27.92 50.98 19.18
C THR A 232 -26.57 50.37 19.56
N SER A 233 -26.13 50.54 20.82
CA SER A 233 -24.96 49.85 21.36
C SER A 233 -25.21 48.34 21.48
N PRO A 234 -24.25 47.47 21.11
CA PRO A 234 -24.34 46.03 21.34
C PRO A 234 -24.50 45.69 22.83
N ARG A 235 -25.24 44.62 23.13
CA ARG A 235 -25.42 44.14 24.51
C ARG A 235 -24.16 43.43 24.98
N MET A 236 -23.80 43.67 26.24
CA MET A 236 -22.74 42.94 26.92
C MET A 236 -23.35 42.04 27.98
N PHE A 237 -22.77 40.87 28.22
CA PHE A 237 -23.29 39.90 29.18
C PHE A 237 -22.30 39.71 30.32
N LEU A 238 -22.70 39.97 31.56
CA LEU A 238 -21.90 39.69 32.75
C LEU A 238 -22.33 38.36 33.35
N ILE A 239 -21.45 37.37 33.37
CA ILE A 239 -21.80 36.00 33.80
C ILE A 239 -21.15 35.66 35.14
N GLY A 240 -21.96 35.18 36.09
CA GLY A 240 -21.49 34.70 37.40
C GLY A 240 -22.63 34.38 38.37
N SER A 241 -22.26 34.08 39.62
CA SER A 241 -23.17 33.93 40.77
C SER A 241 -23.13 35.24 41.57
N HIS A 242 -24.05 36.18 41.32
CA HIS A 242 -23.99 37.54 41.88
C HIS A 242 -25.25 37.91 42.67
N GLU A 243 -25.09 38.37 43.91
CA GLU A 243 -26.14 39.12 44.63
C GLU A 243 -26.03 40.61 44.31
N LEU A 244 -26.61 41.01 43.17
CA LEU A 244 -26.66 42.42 42.80
C LEU A 244 -27.77 43.12 43.59
N THR A 245 -27.42 44.18 44.32
CA THR A 245 -28.42 45.08 44.89
C THR A 245 -29.24 45.74 43.78
N ARG A 246 -30.48 46.17 44.08
CA ARG A 246 -31.37 46.81 43.10
C ARG A 246 -30.73 48.01 42.41
N SER A 247 -29.91 48.78 43.12
CA SER A 247 -29.18 49.92 42.58
C SER A 247 -28.04 49.52 41.63
N GLN A 248 -27.32 48.44 41.94
CA GLN A 248 -26.25 47.91 41.08
C GLN A 248 -26.83 47.31 39.79
N ALA A 249 -27.93 46.54 39.88
CA ALA A 249 -28.60 45.97 38.71
C ALA A 249 -29.08 47.07 37.74
N GLN A 250 -29.72 48.13 38.26
CA GLN A 250 -30.15 49.28 37.44
C GLN A 250 -28.97 50.05 36.82
N LEU A 251 -27.82 50.09 37.50
CA LEU A 251 -26.62 50.73 36.96
C LEU A 251 -26.03 49.95 35.77
N LEU A 252 -26.01 48.62 35.86
CA LEU A 252 -25.56 47.74 34.77
C LEU A 252 -26.52 47.82 33.57
N GLU A 253 -27.82 47.82 33.83
CA GLU A 253 -28.85 47.96 32.79
C GLU A 253 -28.73 49.31 32.06
N LYS A 254 -28.49 50.41 32.79
CA LYS A 254 -28.18 51.74 32.20
C LYS A 254 -26.92 51.75 31.34
N ARG A 255 -25.99 50.82 31.56
CA ARG A 255 -24.76 50.65 30.77
C ARG A 255 -24.93 49.65 29.62
N ASN A 256 -26.13 49.10 29.42
CA ASN A 256 -26.44 48.03 28.46
C ASN A 256 -25.70 46.72 28.73
N ILE A 257 -25.43 46.43 30.01
CA ILE A 257 -24.85 45.18 30.49
C ILE A 257 -25.96 44.33 31.12
N VAL A 258 -26.21 43.16 30.55
CA VAL A 258 -27.18 42.18 31.07
C VAL A 258 -26.47 41.27 32.05
N ALA A 259 -26.91 41.26 33.31
CA ALA A 259 -26.38 40.35 34.32
C ALA A 259 -27.03 38.97 34.18
N VAL A 260 -26.24 37.98 33.78
CA VAL A 260 -26.61 36.57 33.66
C VAL A 260 -26.27 35.89 34.98
N ASN A 261 -27.25 35.87 35.90
CA ASN A 261 -27.07 35.26 37.22
C ASN A 261 -27.35 33.76 37.17
N MET A 262 -26.29 32.95 37.32
CA MET A 262 -26.37 31.49 37.29
C MET A 262 -26.83 30.87 38.62
N SER A 263 -26.92 31.66 39.71
CA SER A 263 -27.45 31.21 41.01
C SER A 263 -28.97 30.95 40.99
N ALA A 264 -29.63 31.20 39.85
CA ALA A 264 -31.02 30.83 39.62
C ALA A 264 -31.21 29.33 39.36
N LEU A 265 -30.12 28.55 39.31
CA LEU A 265 -30.11 27.10 39.24
C LEU A 265 -29.97 26.53 40.66
N ASP A 266 -30.82 25.57 41.03
CA ASP A 266 -30.78 24.92 42.35
C ASP A 266 -29.44 24.22 42.66
N GLU A 267 -28.65 23.89 41.63
CA GLU A 267 -27.31 23.28 41.75
C GLU A 267 -26.16 24.28 42.00
N VAL A 268 -26.43 25.59 41.98
CA VAL A 268 -25.41 26.65 42.09
C VAL A 268 -25.66 27.46 43.35
N GLU A 269 -24.83 27.26 44.38
CA GLU A 269 -24.88 28.08 45.59
C GLU A 269 -24.50 29.54 45.30
N ILE A 270 -25.09 30.45 46.07
CA ILE A 270 -24.79 31.88 45.98
C ILE A 270 -23.33 32.11 46.39
N GLY A 271 -22.54 32.72 45.51
CA GLY A 271 -21.11 32.93 45.71
C GLY A 271 -20.19 31.84 45.14
N ASP A 272 -20.73 30.69 44.70
CA ASP A 272 -19.95 29.67 43.99
C ASP A 272 -19.79 30.03 42.50
N HIS A 273 -18.78 30.86 42.23
CA HIS A 273 -18.45 31.29 40.88
C HIS A 273 -17.89 30.17 40.00
N TYR A 274 -17.19 29.20 40.59
CA TYR A 274 -16.61 28.09 39.83
C TYR A 274 -17.74 27.23 39.25
N ARG A 275 -18.70 26.81 40.08
CA ARG A 275 -19.83 26.00 39.64
C ARG A 275 -20.73 26.75 38.67
N ALA A 276 -20.97 28.04 38.89
CA ALA A 276 -21.73 28.90 37.96
C ALA A 276 -21.13 28.92 36.54
N LEU A 277 -19.81 29.10 36.43
CA LEU A 277 -19.10 29.17 35.15
C LEU A 277 -19.01 27.80 34.47
N GLU A 278 -18.82 26.73 35.26
CA GLU A 278 -18.88 25.36 34.76
C GLU A 278 -20.25 25.05 34.13
N CYS A 279 -21.34 25.43 34.80
CA CYS A 279 -22.70 25.28 34.29
C CYS A 279 -22.94 26.09 33.01
N PHE A 280 -22.40 27.31 32.93
CA PHE A 280 -22.47 28.16 31.74
C PHE A 280 -21.77 27.52 30.54
N ILE A 281 -20.53 27.06 30.72
CA ILE A 281 -19.76 26.40 29.66
C ILE A 281 -20.48 25.11 29.21
N TYR A 282 -21.00 24.34 30.17
CA TYR A 282 -21.78 23.14 29.88
C TYR A 282 -23.02 23.46 29.03
N TYR A 283 -23.77 24.51 29.37
CA TYR A 283 -24.94 24.96 28.59
C TYR A 283 -24.57 25.30 27.14
N LEU A 284 -23.49 26.07 26.95
CA LEU A 284 -23.04 26.46 25.62
C LEU A 284 -22.57 25.25 24.80
N LYS A 285 -21.87 24.28 25.42
CA LYS A 285 -21.49 23.01 24.79
C LYS A 285 -22.73 22.19 24.41
N ALA A 286 -23.74 22.12 25.28
CA ALA A 286 -25.00 21.43 24.98
C ALA A 286 -25.72 22.07 23.77
N LYS A 287 -25.75 23.41 23.67
CA LYS A 287 -26.36 24.12 22.53
C LYS A 287 -25.58 24.03 21.22
N GLN A 288 -24.30 23.69 21.25
CA GLN A 288 -23.52 23.35 20.05
C GLN A 288 -24.21 22.25 19.23
N THR A 289 -24.68 21.23 19.96
CA THR A 289 -25.39 20.04 19.49
C THR A 289 -26.67 20.38 18.74
N ASP A 290 -27.38 21.41 19.22
CA ASP A 290 -28.68 21.85 18.69
C ASP A 290 -28.53 22.78 17.47
N LEU A 291 -27.46 23.60 17.44
CA LEU A 291 -27.26 24.66 16.44
C LEU A 291 -26.45 24.20 15.23
N ILE A 292 -25.65 23.13 15.36
CA ILE A 292 -24.75 22.63 14.32
C ILE A 292 -25.00 21.14 14.10
N ASN A 293 -25.42 20.73 12.89
CA ASN A 293 -25.72 19.33 12.54
C ASN A 293 -24.45 18.46 12.37
N LEU A 294 -23.35 18.80 13.06
CA LEU A 294 -22.08 18.05 13.07
C LEU A 294 -22.19 16.68 13.76
N LEU A 295 -23.25 16.48 14.54
CA LEU A 295 -23.47 15.26 15.33
C LEU A 295 -24.42 14.28 14.65
N TRP A 296 -24.76 14.50 13.38
CA TRP A 296 -25.55 13.55 12.61
C TRP A 296 -24.83 12.20 12.48
N PRO A 297 -25.53 11.05 12.58
CA PRO A 297 -26.92 10.95 13.02
C PRO A 297 -27.03 11.04 14.55
N HIS A 298 -28.08 11.73 15.03
CA HIS A 298 -28.31 11.93 16.46
C HIS A 298 -28.55 10.62 17.23
N GLU A 299 -29.01 9.57 16.56
CA GLU A 299 -29.17 8.22 17.12
C GLU A 299 -28.30 7.19 16.38
N LEU A 300 -27.27 6.67 17.05
CA LEU A 300 -26.25 5.81 16.45
C LEU A 300 -26.52 4.30 16.57
N PHE A 301 -27.20 3.85 17.62
CA PHE A 301 -27.34 2.42 17.94
C PHE A 301 -28.80 1.95 17.94
N TYR A 302 -29.03 0.72 17.49
CA TYR A 302 -30.30 0.02 17.68
C TYR A 302 -30.60 -0.27 19.14
N SER A 303 -31.88 -0.22 19.50
CA SER A 303 -32.40 -0.98 20.64
C SER A 303 -32.40 -2.48 20.32
N GLN A 304 -32.18 -3.31 21.34
CA GLN A 304 -32.08 -4.76 21.19
C GLN A 304 -33.35 -5.39 20.55
N ALA A 305 -34.51 -4.79 20.79
CA ALA A 305 -35.80 -5.19 20.23
C ALA A 305 -35.95 -4.95 18.71
N GLU A 306 -35.27 -3.96 18.13
CA GLU A 306 -35.41 -3.60 16.70
C GLU A 306 -34.71 -4.58 15.76
N VAL A 307 -33.76 -5.36 16.29
CA VAL A 307 -32.88 -6.20 15.50
C VAL A 307 -33.18 -7.68 15.76
N GLU A 308 -33.70 -8.06 16.92
CA GLU A 308 -33.93 -9.48 17.30
C GLU A 308 -35.17 -10.16 16.71
N GLY A 309 -36.15 -9.41 16.18
CA GLY A 309 -37.45 -9.97 15.81
C GLY A 309 -37.51 -10.82 14.53
N GLY A 310 -36.61 -10.65 13.55
CA GLY A 310 -36.71 -11.36 12.26
C GLY A 310 -38.04 -11.11 11.50
N THR A 311 -38.82 -10.09 11.87
CA THR A 311 -40.19 -9.84 11.37
C THR A 311 -40.24 -8.72 10.33
N LEU A 312 -41.31 -8.72 9.52
CA LEU A 312 -41.62 -7.62 8.57
C LEU A 312 -41.71 -6.25 9.26
N ASP A 313 -42.29 -6.18 10.46
CA ASP A 313 -42.40 -4.94 11.23
C ASP A 313 -41.03 -4.37 11.63
N SER A 314 -40.07 -5.25 11.94
CA SER A 314 -38.69 -4.85 12.27
C SER A 314 -38.01 -4.21 11.06
N ILE A 315 -38.17 -4.78 9.86
CA ILE A 315 -37.64 -4.23 8.60
C ILE A 315 -38.30 -2.89 8.26
N LEU A 316 -39.62 -2.77 8.48
CA LEU A 316 -40.34 -1.50 8.27
C LEU A 316 -39.85 -0.40 9.22
N HIS A 317 -39.65 -0.73 10.49
CA HIS A 317 -39.09 0.21 11.47
C HIS A 317 -37.69 0.67 11.07
N LEU A 318 -36.83 -0.29 10.70
CA LEU A 318 -35.48 -0.04 10.23
C LEU A 318 -35.45 0.85 8.97
N THR A 319 -36.27 0.53 7.98
CA THR A 319 -36.40 1.31 6.73
C THR A 319 -36.88 2.73 7.00
N ASN A 320 -37.83 2.91 7.93
CA ASN A 320 -38.30 4.24 8.33
C ASN A 320 -37.21 5.06 9.01
N ARG A 321 -36.46 4.44 9.93
CA ARG A 321 -35.33 5.05 10.63
C ARG A 321 -34.26 5.51 9.65
N TRP A 322 -33.78 4.62 8.79
CA TRP A 322 -32.75 4.96 7.80
C TRP A 322 -33.19 6.04 6.82
N ARG A 323 -34.47 6.01 6.41
CA ARG A 323 -35.04 7.09 5.58
C ARG A 323 -35.00 8.45 6.28
N ASN A 324 -35.35 8.51 7.56
CA ASN A 324 -35.32 9.76 8.31
C ASN A 324 -33.87 10.26 8.44
N GLN A 325 -32.94 9.37 8.79
CA GLN A 325 -31.51 9.70 8.84
C GLN A 325 -31.01 10.25 7.50
N ARG A 326 -31.35 9.62 6.37
CA ARG A 326 -30.97 10.11 5.04
C ARG A 326 -31.52 11.50 4.73
N LYS A 327 -32.78 11.77 5.09
CA LYS A 327 -33.39 13.10 4.87
C LYS A 327 -32.73 14.18 5.71
N ASP A 328 -32.28 13.83 6.91
CA ASP A 328 -31.62 14.73 7.85
C ASP A 328 -30.10 14.84 7.60
N HIS A 329 -29.56 14.08 6.63
CA HIS A 329 -28.13 14.07 6.31
C HIS A 329 -27.66 15.46 5.86
N PRO A 330 -26.62 16.04 6.50
CA PRO A 330 -26.12 17.38 6.19
C PRO A 330 -25.52 17.55 4.79
N GLY A 331 -25.26 16.45 4.07
CA GLY A 331 -24.79 16.49 2.70
C GLY A 331 -23.26 16.44 2.54
N TRP A 332 -22.50 15.93 3.52
CA TRP A 332 -21.08 15.65 3.33
C TRP A 332 -20.86 14.74 2.12
N VAL A 333 -19.81 15.01 1.35
CA VAL A 333 -19.35 14.12 0.27
C VAL A 333 -18.81 12.82 0.87
N ILE A 334 -17.92 12.94 1.87
CA ILE A 334 -17.47 11.82 2.70
C ILE A 334 -17.88 12.09 4.14
N LEU A 335 -18.57 11.13 4.75
CA LEU A 335 -18.96 11.22 6.15
C LEU A 335 -17.71 11.19 7.06
N PRO A 336 -17.56 12.15 7.99
CA PRO A 336 -16.41 12.20 8.89
C PRO A 336 -16.25 10.91 9.69
N GLU A 337 -15.01 10.45 9.84
CA GLU A 337 -14.62 9.19 10.45
C GLU A 337 -15.30 8.93 11.81
N GLU A 338 -15.29 9.94 12.69
CA GLU A 338 -15.90 9.89 14.03
C GLU A 338 -17.40 9.51 13.99
N ARG A 339 -18.09 9.85 12.89
CA ARG A 339 -19.50 9.54 12.65
C ARG A 339 -19.69 8.29 11.78
N ARG A 340 -18.77 8.07 10.85
CA ARG A 340 -18.80 6.94 9.92
C ARG A 340 -18.53 5.61 10.61
N GLN A 341 -17.59 5.53 11.56
CA GLN A 341 -17.28 4.26 12.23
C GLN A 341 -18.46 3.66 13.02
N PRO A 342 -19.16 4.42 13.88
CA PRO A 342 -20.34 3.89 14.57
C PRO A 342 -21.47 3.54 13.60
N LEU A 343 -21.68 4.36 12.56
CA LEU A 343 -22.70 4.12 11.53
C LEU A 343 -22.41 2.86 10.71
N LEU A 344 -21.14 2.65 10.35
CA LEU A 344 -20.66 1.46 9.65
C LEU A 344 -20.87 0.20 10.49
N TRP A 345 -20.52 0.26 11.78
CA TRP A 345 -20.77 -0.85 12.71
C TRP A 345 -22.25 -1.24 12.74
N ASP A 346 -23.12 -0.24 12.89
CA ASP A 346 -24.57 -0.41 12.93
C ASP A 346 -25.12 -0.96 11.60
N THR A 347 -24.54 -0.54 10.48
CA THR A 347 -24.92 -1.01 9.13
C THR A 347 -24.50 -2.47 8.89
N GLU A 348 -23.25 -2.82 9.17
CA GLU A 348 -22.75 -4.19 9.00
C GLU A 348 -23.48 -5.18 9.90
N LYS A 349 -23.81 -4.78 11.14
CA LYS A 349 -24.60 -5.61 12.05
C LYS A 349 -25.99 -5.90 11.47
N ALA A 350 -26.66 -4.91 10.89
CA ALA A 350 -27.95 -5.10 10.25
C ALA A 350 -27.84 -5.96 8.98
N ILE A 351 -26.85 -5.71 8.13
CA ILE A 351 -26.62 -6.51 6.91
C ILE A 351 -26.36 -7.97 7.28
N GLY A 352 -25.40 -8.24 8.18
CA GLY A 352 -25.09 -9.59 8.62
C GLY A 352 -26.32 -10.30 9.16
N LYS A 353 -27.10 -9.65 10.00
CA LYS A 353 -28.30 -10.27 10.56
C LYS A 353 -29.35 -10.60 9.50
N TRP A 354 -29.69 -9.65 8.64
CA TRP A 354 -30.81 -9.86 7.72
C TRP A 354 -30.42 -10.75 6.53
N PHE A 355 -29.18 -10.65 6.01
CA PHE A 355 -28.74 -11.42 4.85
C PHE A 355 -28.11 -12.78 5.21
N ILE A 356 -27.56 -12.94 6.42
CA ILE A 356 -26.93 -14.20 6.87
C ILE A 356 -27.87 -14.97 7.81
N ASP A 357 -28.40 -14.33 8.86
CA ASP A 357 -29.20 -15.03 9.87
C ASP A 357 -30.66 -15.26 9.40
N PHE A 358 -31.22 -14.37 8.58
CA PHE A 358 -32.63 -14.41 8.13
C PHE A 358 -32.85 -14.24 6.60
N PRO A 359 -32.15 -14.99 5.73
CA PRO A 359 -32.23 -14.79 4.27
C PRO A 359 -33.64 -15.04 3.70
N GLU A 360 -34.40 -15.98 4.26
CA GLU A 360 -35.79 -16.26 3.83
C GLU A 360 -36.75 -15.09 4.09
N ALA A 361 -36.54 -14.37 5.20
CA ALA A 361 -37.36 -13.22 5.57
C ALA A 361 -37.13 -12.04 4.61
N ILE A 362 -35.86 -11.77 4.21
CA ILE A 362 -35.57 -10.77 3.18
C ILE A 362 -36.19 -11.18 1.84
N ASN A 363 -35.96 -12.41 1.39
CA ASN A 363 -36.36 -12.83 0.05
C ASN A 363 -37.90 -12.90 -0.12
N SER A 364 -38.64 -13.03 0.98
CA SER A 364 -40.10 -13.00 0.99
C SER A 364 -40.72 -11.59 1.05
N LEU A 365 -39.89 -10.53 1.23
CA LEU A 365 -40.36 -9.14 1.21
C LEU A 365 -41.10 -8.84 -0.09
N ASN A 366 -42.29 -8.26 0.03
CA ASN A 366 -43.13 -7.83 -1.08
C ASN A 366 -43.87 -6.52 -0.72
N SER A 367 -44.74 -6.04 -1.61
CA SER A 367 -45.57 -4.83 -1.36
C SER A 367 -44.80 -3.50 -1.29
N PHE A 368 -43.81 -3.30 -2.16
CA PHE A 368 -42.99 -2.09 -2.25
C PHE A 368 -42.07 -1.79 -1.06
N VAL A 369 -42.09 -2.62 0.00
CA VAL A 369 -41.18 -2.49 1.14
C VAL A 369 -39.75 -2.86 0.74
N ASP A 370 -39.62 -3.91 -0.08
CA ASP A 370 -38.37 -4.39 -0.67
C ASP A 370 -37.58 -3.31 -1.43
N ILE A 371 -38.23 -2.52 -2.31
CA ILE A 371 -37.55 -1.44 -3.05
C ILE A 371 -37.19 -0.26 -2.15
N GLU A 372 -38.00 0.03 -1.12
CA GLU A 372 -37.64 1.07 -0.15
C GLU A 372 -36.45 0.62 0.70
N PHE A 373 -36.45 -0.61 1.19
CA PHE A 373 -35.36 -1.17 1.97
C PHE A 373 -34.06 -1.27 1.16
N ALA A 374 -34.12 -1.79 -0.07
CA ALA A 374 -32.98 -1.86 -0.97
C ALA A 374 -32.35 -0.48 -1.22
N PHE A 375 -33.19 0.54 -1.43
CA PHE A 375 -32.72 1.90 -1.63
C PHE A 375 -32.02 2.47 -0.39
N GLU A 376 -32.60 2.29 0.80
CA GLU A 376 -32.01 2.83 2.03
C GLU A 376 -30.72 2.06 2.45
N ILE A 377 -30.64 0.73 2.23
CA ILE A 377 -29.40 -0.04 2.41
C ILE A 377 -28.30 0.51 1.53
N LEU A 378 -28.57 0.62 0.23
CA LEU A 378 -27.56 0.99 -0.76
C LEU A 378 -27.01 2.39 -0.47
N TRP A 379 -27.90 3.35 -0.20
CA TRP A 379 -27.49 4.70 0.18
C TRP A 379 -26.63 4.70 1.46
N ARG A 380 -27.01 3.91 2.47
CA ARG A 380 -26.27 3.84 3.74
C ARG A 380 -24.90 3.19 3.56
N ALA A 381 -24.81 2.15 2.72
CA ALA A 381 -23.56 1.50 2.35
C ALA A 381 -22.61 2.48 1.63
N GLU A 382 -23.12 3.27 0.68
CA GLU A 382 -22.35 4.33 0.00
C GLU A 382 -21.76 5.34 1.01
N ILE A 383 -22.60 5.87 1.92
CA ILE A 383 -22.14 6.84 2.94
C ILE A 383 -21.12 6.23 3.92
N CYS A 384 -21.20 4.93 4.16
CA CYS A 384 -20.24 4.21 5.00
C CYS A 384 -18.97 3.76 4.26
N LEU A 385 -18.87 3.99 2.95
CA LEU A 385 -17.81 3.49 2.07
C LEU A 385 -17.74 1.96 2.02
N LEU A 386 -18.90 1.29 2.10
CA LEU A 386 -19.02 -0.17 2.07
C LEU A 386 -19.47 -0.65 0.68
N PRO A 387 -18.81 -1.64 0.07
CA PRO A 387 -19.28 -2.25 -1.18
C PRO A 387 -20.48 -3.18 -0.93
N ILE A 388 -21.09 -3.62 -2.02
CA ILE A 388 -22.08 -4.71 -1.97
C ILE A 388 -21.32 -6.03 -2.01
N PHE A 389 -21.69 -6.98 -1.16
CA PHE A 389 -21.12 -8.32 -1.14
C PHE A 389 -22.07 -9.34 -1.80
N ASP A 390 -21.52 -10.46 -2.28
CA ASP A 390 -22.22 -11.51 -3.05
C ASP A 390 -23.53 -11.98 -2.40
N GLN A 391 -23.55 -12.08 -1.07
CA GLN A 391 -24.71 -12.52 -0.28
C GLN A 391 -25.95 -11.62 -0.48
N GLN A 392 -25.76 -10.37 -0.90
CA GLN A 392 -26.83 -9.39 -1.05
C GLN A 392 -27.38 -9.33 -2.48
N ILE A 393 -26.67 -9.90 -3.46
CA ILE A 393 -26.93 -9.66 -4.89
C ILE A 393 -28.25 -10.24 -5.37
N HIS A 394 -28.57 -11.46 -4.95
CA HIS A 394 -29.83 -12.11 -5.30
C HIS A 394 -31.05 -11.25 -4.92
N PHE A 395 -31.00 -10.57 -3.77
CA PHE A 395 -32.06 -9.67 -3.33
C PHE A 395 -32.20 -8.44 -4.26
N PHE A 396 -31.09 -7.77 -4.58
CA PHE A 396 -31.10 -6.61 -5.45
C PHE A 396 -31.54 -6.96 -6.88
N GLU A 397 -31.08 -8.08 -7.43
CA GLU A 397 -31.51 -8.59 -8.75
C GLU A 397 -33.02 -8.87 -8.75
N THR A 398 -33.55 -9.53 -7.72
CA THR A 398 -34.99 -9.81 -7.57
C THR A 398 -35.83 -8.53 -7.53
N VAL A 399 -35.39 -7.51 -6.79
CA VAL A 399 -36.06 -6.20 -6.73
C VAL A 399 -36.04 -5.53 -8.12
N VAL A 400 -34.91 -5.56 -8.82
CA VAL A 400 -34.77 -4.94 -10.13
C VAL A 400 -35.64 -5.61 -11.20
N GLU A 401 -35.78 -6.93 -11.19
CA GLU A 401 -36.70 -7.63 -12.09
C GLU A 401 -38.16 -7.28 -11.81
N ARG A 402 -38.55 -7.30 -10.53
CA ARG A 402 -39.93 -7.05 -10.10
C ARG A 402 -40.44 -5.67 -10.49
N TYR A 403 -39.59 -4.63 -10.38
CA TYR A 403 -39.99 -3.25 -10.59
C TYR A 403 -39.68 -2.67 -11.99
N TRP A 404 -39.16 -3.49 -12.92
CA TRP A 404 -38.82 -3.04 -14.28
C TRP A 404 -40.01 -2.43 -15.04
N SER A 405 -41.22 -2.99 -14.87
CA SER A 405 -42.45 -2.51 -15.52
C SER A 405 -42.81 -1.05 -15.13
N TYR A 406 -42.52 -0.64 -13.90
CA TYR A 406 -42.76 0.71 -13.40
C TYR A 406 -41.74 1.73 -13.91
N ALA A 407 -40.53 1.26 -14.25
CA ALA A 407 -39.40 2.07 -14.69
C ALA A 407 -39.47 2.49 -16.18
N LYS A 408 -40.09 1.68 -17.04
CA LYS A 408 -40.17 1.90 -18.49
C LYS A 408 -40.86 3.23 -18.86
N PRO A 409 -40.31 3.99 -19.83
CA PRO A 409 -41.01 5.11 -20.46
C PRO A 409 -42.06 4.57 -21.45
N GLN A 410 -43.29 4.29 -20.99
CA GLN A 410 -44.45 4.04 -21.87
C GLN A 410 -45.65 4.91 -21.47
N LYS A 411 -46.57 5.10 -22.44
CA LYS A 411 -47.77 5.97 -22.44
C LYS A 411 -48.47 6.08 -21.07
N PRO A 412 -49.08 7.23 -20.74
CA PRO A 412 -49.52 7.56 -19.39
C PRO A 412 -50.51 6.53 -18.86
N PHE A 413 -50.02 5.66 -18.00
CA PHE A 413 -50.86 4.79 -17.18
C PHE A 413 -51.41 5.66 -16.03
N ARG A 414 -52.74 5.75 -15.91
CA ARG A 414 -53.44 6.48 -14.82
C ARG A 414 -53.32 5.70 -13.50
N LEU A 415 -52.13 5.63 -12.93
CA LEU A 415 -51.92 5.25 -11.53
C LEU A 415 -50.98 6.30 -10.93
N THR A 416 -51.59 7.32 -10.33
CA THR A 416 -50.89 8.45 -9.69
C THR A 416 -50.21 8.05 -8.38
N SER A 417 -50.62 6.95 -7.76
CA SER A 417 -50.32 6.67 -6.36
C SER A 417 -50.56 5.18 -6.04
N ILE A 418 -49.58 4.47 -5.46
CA ILE A 418 -49.71 3.06 -5.05
C ILE A 418 -49.59 2.97 -3.52
N GLN A 419 -50.59 2.40 -2.85
CA GLN A 419 -50.57 2.19 -1.40
C GLN A 419 -49.68 0.99 -1.06
N THR A 420 -48.71 1.20 -0.15
CA THR A 420 -47.92 0.15 0.47
C THR A 420 -48.70 -0.47 1.62
N THR A 421 -48.33 -1.69 2.03
CA THR A 421 -48.88 -2.40 3.21
C THR A 421 -48.73 -1.61 4.51
N ALA A 422 -47.85 -0.60 4.56
CA ALA A 422 -47.67 0.32 5.69
C ALA A 422 -48.51 1.61 5.59
N GLY A 423 -49.53 1.66 4.72
CA GLY A 423 -50.43 2.81 4.55
C GLY A 423 -49.80 4.02 3.82
N ARG A 424 -48.61 3.86 3.22
CA ARG A 424 -47.88 4.93 2.54
C ARG A 424 -48.12 4.90 1.03
N VAL A 425 -48.21 6.06 0.41
CA VAL A 425 -48.47 6.18 -1.02
C VAL A 425 -47.19 6.53 -1.77
N LEU A 426 -46.68 5.61 -2.59
CA LEU A 426 -45.53 5.86 -3.46
C LEU A 426 -46.00 6.35 -4.83
N THR A 427 -45.38 7.44 -5.30
CA THR A 427 -45.58 7.92 -6.67
C THR A 427 -44.68 7.15 -7.63
N ARG A 428 -45.10 7.06 -8.90
CA ARG A 428 -44.29 6.42 -9.95
C ARG A 428 -42.89 7.04 -10.06
N ASN A 429 -42.75 8.36 -9.91
CA ASN A 429 -41.44 9.03 -9.96
C ASN A 429 -40.52 8.65 -8.78
N GLN A 430 -41.08 8.47 -7.58
CA GLN A 430 -40.29 7.98 -6.44
C GLN A 430 -39.81 6.55 -6.65
N ILE A 431 -40.65 5.67 -7.19
CA ILE A 431 -40.27 4.29 -7.53
C ILE A 431 -39.15 4.31 -8.57
N ARG A 432 -39.28 5.13 -9.63
CA ARG A 432 -38.25 5.28 -10.68
C ARG A 432 -36.92 5.78 -10.13
N THR A 433 -36.96 6.75 -9.23
CA THR A 433 -35.75 7.30 -8.59
C THR A 433 -35.02 6.22 -7.79
N LYS A 434 -35.76 5.47 -6.96
CA LYS A 434 -35.20 4.37 -6.17
C LYS A 434 -34.66 3.26 -7.07
N TYR A 435 -35.43 2.88 -8.09
CA TYR A 435 -35.06 1.87 -9.08
C TYR A 435 -33.74 2.21 -9.77
N TYR A 436 -33.60 3.47 -10.21
CA TYR A 436 -32.40 3.93 -10.89
C TYR A 436 -31.17 3.91 -9.98
N HIS A 437 -31.32 4.30 -8.72
CA HIS A 437 -30.25 4.21 -7.73
C HIS A 437 -29.81 2.76 -7.51
N ILE A 438 -30.76 1.82 -7.38
CA ILE A 438 -30.45 0.39 -7.24
C ILE A 438 -29.75 -0.17 -8.49
N LEU A 439 -30.19 0.21 -9.69
CA LEU A 439 -29.53 -0.19 -10.93
C LEU A 439 -28.07 0.30 -10.98
N LEU A 440 -27.80 1.55 -10.59
CA LEU A 440 -26.43 2.07 -10.50
C LEU A 440 -25.60 1.33 -9.46
N GLY A 441 -26.17 0.98 -8.30
CA GLY A 441 -25.48 0.17 -7.29
C GLY A 441 -25.10 -1.22 -7.79
N LEU A 442 -26.01 -1.88 -8.51
CA LEU A 442 -25.72 -3.15 -9.18
C LEU A 442 -24.67 -3.00 -10.30
N ALA A 443 -24.72 -1.92 -11.07
CA ALA A 443 -23.71 -1.65 -12.10
C ALA A 443 -22.33 -1.49 -11.46
N ARG A 444 -22.23 -0.73 -10.37
CA ARG A 444 -20.99 -0.59 -9.59
C ARG A 444 -20.48 -1.95 -9.09
N TYR A 445 -21.36 -2.80 -8.55
CA TYR A 445 -20.98 -4.14 -8.11
C TYR A 445 -20.46 -5.03 -9.25
N TYR A 446 -21.18 -5.10 -10.39
CA TYR A 446 -20.73 -5.93 -11.51
C TYR A 446 -19.41 -5.43 -12.10
N ARG A 447 -19.21 -4.12 -12.14
CA ARG A 447 -17.92 -3.52 -12.54
C ARG A 447 -16.80 -3.93 -11.58
N GLU A 448 -17.01 -3.80 -10.27
CA GLU A 448 -16.00 -4.12 -9.25
C GLU A 448 -15.58 -5.59 -9.28
N ASN A 449 -16.48 -6.50 -9.66
CA ASN A 449 -16.21 -7.93 -9.77
C ASN A 449 -15.80 -8.40 -11.18
N GLY A 450 -15.89 -7.54 -12.19
CA GLY A 450 -15.54 -7.89 -13.58
C GLY A 450 -16.61 -8.69 -14.31
N ASP A 451 -17.87 -8.67 -13.86
CA ASP A 451 -19.01 -9.33 -14.50
C ASP A 451 -19.56 -8.50 -15.67
N ILE A 452 -18.79 -8.42 -16.77
CA ILE A 452 -19.07 -7.53 -17.92
C ILE A 452 -20.45 -7.80 -18.53
N GLU A 453 -20.85 -9.07 -18.72
CA GLU A 453 -22.15 -9.41 -19.31
C GLU A 453 -23.34 -8.88 -18.50
N LYS A 454 -23.28 -9.07 -17.17
CA LYS A 454 -24.32 -8.56 -16.26
C LYS A 454 -24.29 -7.03 -16.19
N TRP A 455 -23.10 -6.44 -16.22
CA TRP A 455 -22.93 -4.99 -16.29
C TRP A 455 -23.59 -4.42 -17.55
N GLU A 456 -23.33 -4.99 -18.74
CA GLU A 456 -23.91 -4.56 -20.01
C GLU A 456 -25.44 -4.70 -20.03
N SER A 457 -25.96 -5.82 -19.52
CA SER A 457 -27.40 -6.05 -19.39
C SER A 457 -28.08 -4.99 -18.51
N ASN A 458 -27.46 -4.67 -17.36
CA ASN A 458 -27.92 -3.61 -16.46
C ASN A 458 -27.81 -2.23 -17.15
N TYR A 459 -26.70 -1.97 -17.83
CA TYR A 459 -26.44 -0.74 -18.55
C TYR A 459 -27.48 -0.44 -19.64
N ILE A 460 -27.93 -1.46 -20.39
CA ILE A 460 -29.04 -1.32 -21.36
C ILE A 460 -30.33 -0.82 -20.67
N ARG A 461 -30.59 -1.27 -19.44
CA ARG A 461 -31.75 -0.79 -18.65
C ARG A 461 -31.55 0.65 -18.20
N LEU A 462 -30.36 1.02 -17.74
CA LEU A 462 -30.01 2.40 -17.36
C LEU A 462 -30.22 3.37 -18.53
N VAL A 463 -29.75 3.03 -19.73
CA VAL A 463 -29.94 3.83 -20.95
C VAL A 463 -31.41 4.08 -21.24
N ARG A 464 -32.26 3.04 -21.11
CA ARG A 464 -33.71 3.15 -21.34
C ARG A 464 -34.41 4.05 -20.31
N CYS A 465 -33.86 4.17 -19.10
CA CYS A 465 -34.39 5.02 -18.03
C CYS A 465 -33.83 6.46 -18.06
N LEU A 466 -32.69 6.68 -18.74
CA LEU A 466 -31.95 7.94 -18.77
C LEU A 466 -32.76 9.19 -19.18
N PRO A 467 -33.69 9.15 -20.16
CA PRO A 467 -34.47 10.34 -20.55
C PRO A 467 -35.31 10.95 -19.44
N THR A 468 -35.55 10.19 -18.37
CA THR A 468 -36.37 10.60 -17.22
C THR A 468 -35.59 10.72 -15.91
N ALA A 469 -34.27 10.52 -15.97
CA ALA A 469 -33.38 10.69 -14.82
C ALA A 469 -33.17 12.18 -14.51
N SER A 470 -32.94 12.50 -13.24
CA SER A 470 -32.51 13.85 -12.83
C SER A 470 -31.10 14.15 -13.35
N GLY A 471 -30.68 15.43 -13.31
CA GLY A 471 -29.32 15.83 -13.69
C GLY A 471 -28.24 15.08 -12.90
N GLU A 472 -28.42 14.91 -11.59
CA GLU A 472 -27.46 14.18 -10.73
C GLU A 472 -27.35 12.70 -11.13
N TYR A 473 -28.48 12.04 -11.36
CA TYR A 473 -28.49 10.63 -11.78
C TYR A 473 -27.90 10.44 -13.17
N ARG A 474 -28.14 11.38 -14.09
CA ARG A 474 -27.50 11.38 -15.41
C ARG A 474 -25.98 11.52 -15.29
N ALA A 475 -25.49 12.41 -14.42
CA ALA A 475 -24.06 12.56 -14.16
C ALA A 475 -23.44 11.29 -13.54
N ARG A 476 -24.11 10.68 -12.54
CA ARG A 476 -23.72 9.37 -11.98
C ARG A 476 -23.60 8.28 -13.03
N TYR A 477 -24.53 8.23 -13.99
CA TYR A 477 -24.48 7.25 -15.06
C TYR A 477 -23.28 7.44 -16.00
N TYR A 478 -22.97 8.68 -16.40
CA TYR A 478 -21.78 8.93 -17.21
C TYR A 478 -20.52 8.59 -16.44
N TYR A 479 -20.47 8.92 -15.15
CA TYR A 479 -19.36 8.57 -14.29
C TYR A 479 -19.15 7.04 -14.17
N GLU A 480 -20.19 6.29 -13.85
CA GLU A 480 -20.12 4.82 -13.76
C GLU A 480 -19.74 4.19 -15.11
N ARG A 481 -20.24 4.74 -16.23
CA ARG A 481 -19.87 4.33 -17.58
C ARG A 481 -18.40 4.60 -17.90
N THR A 482 -17.82 5.70 -17.43
CA THR A 482 -16.38 5.97 -17.58
C THR A 482 -15.53 5.08 -16.69
N LEU A 483 -15.96 4.84 -15.45
CA LEU A 483 -15.27 3.93 -14.53
C LEU A 483 -15.29 2.48 -15.04
N ALA A 484 -16.36 2.03 -15.69
CA ALA A 484 -16.43 0.71 -16.30
C ALA A 484 -15.35 0.51 -17.38
N ALA A 485 -15.20 1.48 -18.29
CA ALA A 485 -14.11 1.45 -19.28
C ALA A 485 -12.72 1.42 -18.62
N MET A 486 -12.57 2.09 -17.47
CA MET A 486 -11.33 2.07 -16.69
C MET A 486 -11.07 0.73 -16.01
N TYR A 487 -12.11 0.02 -15.53
CA TYR A 487 -12.01 -1.32 -14.95
C TYR A 487 -11.79 -2.42 -16.01
N GLU A 488 -12.27 -2.19 -17.22
CA GLU A 488 -11.94 -2.99 -18.40
C GLU A 488 -10.51 -2.72 -18.92
N LEU A 489 -9.80 -1.74 -18.34
CA LEU A 489 -8.47 -1.28 -18.79
C LEU A 489 -8.43 -0.90 -20.28
N ASP A 490 -9.58 -0.52 -20.86
CA ASP A 490 -9.73 -0.13 -22.26
C ASP A 490 -9.55 1.38 -22.41
N TYR A 491 -8.35 1.78 -22.81
CA TYR A 491 -7.97 3.19 -22.95
C TYR A 491 -8.76 3.92 -24.03
N GLN A 492 -8.98 3.29 -25.20
CA GLN A 492 -9.69 3.92 -26.32
C GLN A 492 -11.15 4.16 -25.96
N LYS A 493 -11.80 3.15 -25.36
CA LYS A 493 -13.16 3.28 -24.83
C LYS A 493 -13.18 4.35 -23.75
N LEU A 494 -12.22 4.40 -22.83
CA LEU A 494 -12.18 5.42 -21.78
C LEU A 494 -12.11 6.85 -22.36
N GLN A 495 -11.22 7.12 -23.31
CA GLN A 495 -11.11 8.41 -23.99
C GLN A 495 -12.43 8.82 -24.66
N GLN A 496 -13.06 7.90 -25.41
CA GLN A 496 -14.35 8.15 -26.05
C GLN A 496 -15.42 8.51 -25.03
N ARG A 497 -15.51 7.79 -23.91
CA ARG A 497 -16.55 8.00 -22.89
C ARG A 497 -16.38 9.32 -22.15
N VAL A 498 -15.13 9.75 -21.91
CA VAL A 498 -14.82 11.07 -21.33
C VAL A 498 -15.20 12.20 -22.29
N ALA A 499 -14.92 12.04 -23.59
CA ALA A 499 -15.30 13.02 -24.61
C ALA A 499 -16.83 13.17 -24.75
N GLU A 500 -17.58 12.07 -24.67
CA GLU A 500 -19.05 12.07 -24.73
C GLU A 500 -19.72 12.65 -23.47
N TRP A 501 -19.03 12.69 -22.33
CA TRP A 501 -19.62 13.18 -21.08
C TRP A 501 -19.71 14.71 -21.06
N GLN A 502 -20.89 15.24 -21.34
CA GLN A 502 -21.20 16.67 -21.18
C GLN A 502 -21.50 17.01 -19.71
N THR A 503 -20.73 17.91 -19.13
CA THR A 503 -20.89 18.36 -17.75
C THR A 503 -21.94 19.47 -17.66
N ASP A 504 -22.70 19.47 -16.56
CA ASP A 504 -23.69 20.50 -16.26
C ASP A 504 -23.09 21.50 -15.26
N ASP A 505 -23.08 22.78 -15.62
CA ASP A 505 -22.61 23.86 -14.74
C ASP A 505 -23.39 23.91 -13.42
N ALA A 506 -24.64 23.41 -13.39
CA ALA A 506 -25.44 23.25 -12.17
C ALA A 506 -24.80 22.25 -11.18
N LEU A 507 -23.89 21.41 -11.62
CA LEU A 507 -23.33 20.28 -10.89
C LEU A 507 -21.78 20.26 -10.96
N PRO A 508 -21.10 21.30 -10.44
CA PRO A 508 -19.65 21.51 -10.63
C PRO A 508 -18.78 20.40 -10.03
N PHE A 509 -19.25 19.69 -9.00
CA PHE A 509 -18.52 18.56 -8.43
C PHE A 509 -18.34 17.40 -9.43
N TRP A 510 -19.32 17.15 -10.29
CA TRP A 510 -19.21 16.12 -11.33
C TRP A 510 -18.19 16.51 -12.42
N THR A 511 -18.04 17.81 -12.69
CA THR A 511 -16.96 18.33 -13.53
C THR A 511 -15.60 18.06 -12.91
N ALA A 512 -15.46 18.18 -11.59
CA ALA A 512 -14.23 17.83 -10.89
C ALA A 512 -13.91 16.32 -10.95
N LEU A 513 -14.91 15.45 -10.78
CA LEU A 513 -14.72 13.99 -10.95
C LEU A 513 -14.34 13.62 -12.39
N LYS A 514 -14.96 14.26 -13.40
CA LYS A 514 -14.55 14.11 -14.81
C LYS A 514 -13.09 14.54 -15.00
N ALA A 515 -12.70 15.69 -14.43
CA ALA A 515 -11.34 16.20 -14.53
C ALA A 515 -10.31 15.25 -13.88
N ALA A 516 -10.65 14.59 -12.76
CA ALA A 516 -9.79 13.56 -12.18
C ALA A 516 -9.52 12.39 -13.16
N ILE A 517 -10.56 11.92 -13.88
CA ILE A 517 -10.41 10.90 -14.92
C ILE A 517 -9.60 11.44 -16.11
N MET A 518 -9.74 12.72 -16.46
CA MET A 518 -8.94 13.35 -17.51
C MET A 518 -7.43 13.28 -17.22
N VAL A 519 -7.03 13.33 -15.94
CA VAL A 519 -5.61 13.12 -15.55
C VAL A 519 -5.16 11.69 -15.85
N GLU A 520 -5.99 10.68 -15.54
CA GLU A 520 -5.69 9.26 -15.82
C GLU A 520 -5.53 8.96 -17.31
N ILE A 521 -6.11 9.78 -18.21
CA ILE A 521 -5.92 9.66 -19.66
C ILE A 521 -4.81 10.54 -20.24
N GLY A 522 -4.09 11.30 -19.41
CA GLY A 522 -3.00 12.19 -19.82
C GLY A 522 -3.41 13.63 -20.18
N GLN A 523 -4.67 14.01 -20.04
CA GLN A 523 -5.18 15.37 -20.34
C GLN A 523 -5.04 16.30 -19.12
N VAL A 524 -3.82 16.44 -18.60
CA VAL A 524 -3.56 17.11 -17.30
C VAL A 524 -3.88 18.61 -17.33
N SER A 525 -3.52 19.32 -18.40
CA SER A 525 -3.76 20.77 -18.54
C SER A 525 -5.26 21.12 -18.61
N ASP A 526 -6.04 20.33 -19.35
CA ASP A 526 -7.48 20.50 -19.46
C ASP A 526 -8.17 20.13 -18.14
N ALA A 527 -7.70 19.09 -17.45
CA ALA A 527 -8.15 18.72 -16.12
C ALA A 527 -7.92 19.84 -15.09
N ALA A 528 -6.73 20.46 -15.11
CA ALA A 528 -6.40 21.59 -14.24
C ALA A 528 -7.39 22.75 -14.45
N THR A 529 -7.65 23.10 -15.71
CA THR A 529 -8.59 24.18 -16.06
C THR A 529 -10.01 23.87 -15.58
N ALA A 530 -10.49 22.64 -15.81
CA ALA A 530 -11.82 22.20 -15.37
C ALA A 530 -11.96 22.19 -13.83
N LEU A 531 -10.94 21.75 -13.09
CA LEU A 531 -10.94 21.77 -11.62
C LEU A 531 -10.99 23.19 -11.07
N ILE A 532 -10.23 24.12 -11.64
CA ILE A 532 -10.23 25.51 -11.20
C ILE A 532 -11.59 26.16 -11.47
N GLN A 533 -12.20 25.92 -12.63
CA GLN A 533 -13.54 26.41 -12.96
C GLN A 533 -14.60 25.83 -12.00
N ALA A 534 -14.53 24.53 -11.71
CA ALA A 534 -15.43 23.89 -10.74
C ALA A 534 -15.30 24.52 -9.35
N LEU A 535 -14.07 24.78 -8.89
CA LEU A 535 -13.81 25.42 -7.60
C LEU A 535 -14.38 26.85 -7.55
N GLU A 536 -14.20 27.63 -8.60
CA GLU A 536 -14.73 29.01 -8.70
C GLU A 536 -16.26 29.02 -8.65
N LEU A 537 -16.93 28.10 -9.34
CA LEU A 537 -18.39 27.95 -9.30
C LEU A 537 -18.90 27.53 -7.92
N ILE A 538 -18.22 26.58 -7.26
CA ILE A 538 -18.57 26.13 -5.90
C ILE A 538 -18.44 27.31 -4.92
N ARG A 539 -17.32 28.04 -4.95
CA ARG A 539 -17.07 29.20 -4.07
C ARG A 539 -18.07 30.32 -4.31
N LYS A 540 -18.40 30.61 -5.57
CA LYS A 540 -19.42 31.61 -5.91
C LYS A 540 -20.78 31.26 -5.30
N ARG A 541 -21.17 29.98 -5.29
CA ARG A 541 -22.44 29.52 -4.70
C ARG A 541 -22.40 29.48 -3.18
N SER A 542 -21.27 29.08 -2.61
CA SER A 542 -21.04 29.07 -1.15
C SER A 542 -21.18 30.47 -0.55
N ASN A 543 -20.64 31.49 -1.24
CA ASN A 543 -20.76 32.89 -0.80
C ASN A 543 -22.20 33.45 -0.84
N LEU A 544 -23.10 32.83 -1.62
CA LEU A 544 -24.49 33.29 -1.74
C LEU A 544 -25.42 32.73 -0.65
N ASN A 545 -25.02 31.66 0.04
CA ASN A 545 -25.84 30.97 1.03
C ASN A 545 -25.09 30.80 2.35
N PRO A 546 -25.59 31.36 3.48
CA PRO A 546 -24.95 31.13 4.78
C PRO A 546 -25.01 29.65 5.15
N ILE A 547 -23.85 29.08 5.52
CA ILE A 547 -23.70 27.67 5.89
C ILE A 547 -24.35 27.46 7.25
N LYS A 548 -25.56 26.86 7.27
CA LYS A 548 -26.30 26.54 8.50
C LYS A 548 -26.28 25.03 8.79
N GLN A 549 -26.96 24.26 7.95
CA GLN A 549 -27.16 22.81 8.15
C GLN A 549 -26.81 21.97 6.91
N ASN A 550 -26.54 22.61 5.76
CA ASN A 550 -26.14 21.92 4.53
C ASN A 550 -24.65 22.16 4.29
N TYR A 551 -23.87 21.09 4.36
CA TYR A 551 -22.41 21.10 4.20
C TYR A 551 -21.95 20.64 2.81
N SER A 552 -22.87 20.42 1.87
CA SER A 552 -22.55 19.88 0.55
C SER A 552 -21.55 20.73 -0.22
N LEU A 553 -21.77 22.05 -0.31
CA LEU A 553 -20.87 22.93 -1.05
C LEU A 553 -19.48 23.05 -0.41
N VAL A 554 -19.40 23.07 0.92
CA VAL A 554 -18.11 23.17 1.63
C VAL A 554 -17.33 21.86 1.60
N SER A 555 -18.03 20.73 1.63
CA SER A 555 -17.41 19.41 1.46
C SER A 555 -16.92 19.19 0.03
N GLN A 556 -17.69 19.61 -0.98
CA GLN A 556 -17.23 19.64 -2.37
C GLN A 556 -16.03 20.59 -2.56
N GLU A 557 -16.05 21.79 -1.97
CA GLU A 557 -14.92 22.74 -2.04
C GLU A 557 -13.64 22.07 -1.51
N ALA A 558 -13.71 21.41 -0.36
CA ALA A 558 -12.56 20.78 0.26
C ALA A 558 -11.98 19.62 -0.57
N VAL A 559 -12.82 18.78 -1.18
CA VAL A 559 -12.38 17.70 -2.08
C VAL A 559 -11.72 18.26 -3.34
N VAL A 560 -12.34 19.25 -3.99
CA VAL A 560 -11.76 19.88 -5.21
C VAL A 560 -10.42 20.57 -4.90
N MET A 561 -10.32 21.21 -3.73
CA MET A 561 -9.03 21.75 -3.26
C MET A 561 -7.97 20.66 -3.05
N LEU A 562 -8.34 19.50 -2.48
CA LEU A 562 -7.42 18.38 -2.33
C LEU A 562 -6.90 17.87 -3.69
N LEU A 563 -7.79 17.72 -4.68
CA LEU A 563 -7.40 17.34 -6.05
C LEU A 563 -6.41 18.35 -6.65
N LEU A 564 -6.68 19.65 -6.51
CA LEU A 564 -5.80 20.72 -6.97
C LEU A 564 -4.46 20.78 -6.22
N GLN A 565 -4.38 20.34 -4.97
CA GLN A 565 -3.12 20.23 -4.22
C GLN A 565 -2.27 19.05 -4.69
N LYS A 566 -2.90 17.97 -5.19
CA LYS A 566 -2.21 16.78 -5.70
C LYS A 566 -1.77 16.92 -7.16
N LEU A 567 -2.48 17.72 -7.96
CA LEU A 567 -2.22 17.89 -9.39
C LEU A 567 -0.82 18.41 -9.76
N PRO A 568 -0.20 19.36 -9.01
CA PRO A 568 1.16 19.83 -9.29
C PRO A 568 2.22 18.74 -9.37
N TYR A 569 2.08 17.65 -8.59
CA TYR A 569 3.02 16.53 -8.63
C TYR A 569 3.06 15.87 -10.01
N VAL A 570 1.90 15.75 -10.67
CA VAL A 570 1.78 15.18 -12.02
C VAL A 570 2.18 16.20 -13.08
N TYR A 571 1.73 17.45 -12.92
CA TYR A 571 1.91 18.50 -13.92
C TYR A 571 3.37 18.97 -14.05
N PHE A 572 4.17 18.99 -12.97
CA PHE A 572 5.55 19.48 -13.03
C PHE A 572 6.63 18.40 -13.17
N GLN A 573 6.35 17.11 -12.91
CA GLN A 573 7.39 16.07 -12.99
C GLN A 573 7.88 15.79 -14.41
N ASP A 574 6.99 15.85 -15.41
CA ASP A 574 7.34 15.55 -16.80
C ASP A 574 8.03 16.73 -17.51
N SER A 575 7.92 17.96 -16.99
CA SER A 575 8.60 19.14 -17.56
C SER A 575 10.10 19.18 -17.28
N ASP A 576 10.59 18.41 -16.30
CA ASP A 576 12.00 18.41 -15.88
C ASP A 576 12.88 17.39 -16.64
N GLN A 577 12.30 16.50 -17.46
CA GLN A 577 13.04 15.39 -18.09
C GLN A 577 13.62 15.64 -19.50
N GLY A 578 13.61 16.85 -20.08
CA GLY A 578 14.20 16.95 -21.43
C GLY A 578 14.30 18.25 -22.22
N THR A 579 13.94 19.43 -21.70
CA THR A 579 14.14 20.68 -22.46
C THR A 579 14.91 21.72 -21.65
N SER A 580 16.11 22.05 -22.12
CA SER A 580 17.08 23.01 -21.58
C SER A 580 16.66 24.49 -21.64
N ALA A 581 15.35 24.77 -21.66
CA ALA A 581 14.81 26.11 -21.50
C ALA A 581 13.46 25.99 -20.78
N ALA A 582 13.43 26.28 -19.48
CA ALA A 582 12.18 26.46 -18.77
C ALA A 582 11.42 27.63 -19.43
N PRO A 583 10.25 27.41 -20.04
CA PRO A 583 9.44 28.51 -20.56
C PRO A 583 9.02 29.43 -19.40
N SER A 584 8.81 30.71 -19.70
CA SER A 584 8.22 31.65 -18.72
C SER A 584 6.92 31.06 -18.16
N PRO A 585 6.69 31.11 -16.83
CA PRO A 585 5.55 30.45 -16.21
C PRO A 585 4.24 30.94 -16.83
N SER A 586 3.42 30.00 -17.28
CA SER A 586 2.11 30.29 -17.84
C SER A 586 1.17 30.82 -16.75
N ASP A 587 0.08 31.50 -17.14
CA ASP A 587 -0.95 31.98 -16.20
C ASP A 587 -1.59 30.82 -15.39
N LEU A 588 -1.64 29.62 -15.98
CA LEU A 588 -2.08 28.39 -15.30
C LEU A 588 -1.09 27.96 -14.21
N ASP A 589 0.21 28.03 -14.49
CA ASP A 589 1.27 27.66 -13.54
C ASP A 589 1.23 28.54 -12.28
N ALA A 590 1.04 29.85 -12.48
CA ALA A 590 0.93 30.81 -11.38
C ALA A 590 -0.31 30.53 -10.51
N ARG A 591 -1.45 30.20 -11.13
CA ARG A 591 -2.70 29.84 -10.42
C ARG A 591 -2.55 28.53 -9.64
N LEU A 592 -1.95 27.50 -10.24
CA LEU A 592 -1.72 26.21 -9.58
C LEU A 592 -0.78 26.35 -8.38
N ARG A 593 0.35 27.07 -8.53
CA ARG A 593 1.29 27.33 -7.42
C ARG A 593 0.63 28.06 -6.26
N LYS A 594 -0.24 29.05 -6.54
CA LYS A 594 -0.99 29.77 -5.51
C LYS A 594 -1.97 28.86 -4.76
N LEU A 595 -2.73 28.03 -5.48
CA LEU A 595 -3.71 27.12 -4.89
C LEU A 595 -3.06 25.98 -4.11
N TYR A 596 -1.92 25.48 -4.58
CA TYR A 596 -1.10 24.49 -3.88
C TYR A 596 -0.69 25.00 -2.47
N GLN A 597 -0.36 26.29 -2.36
CA GLN A 597 0.06 26.92 -1.11
C GLN A 597 -1.11 27.35 -0.19
N ASP A 598 -2.37 27.31 -0.65
CA ASP A 598 -3.54 27.76 0.10
C ASP A 598 -4.05 26.71 1.09
N ASP A 599 -3.23 26.43 2.10
CA ASP A 599 -3.55 25.49 3.18
C ASP A 599 -4.52 26.09 4.22
N SER A 600 -4.60 27.43 4.23
CA SER A 600 -5.39 28.22 5.17
C SER A 600 -6.90 28.00 5.01
N ARG A 601 -7.36 27.89 3.76
CA ARG A 601 -8.78 27.70 3.48
C ARG A 601 -9.27 26.31 3.88
N LEU A 602 -8.49 25.25 3.64
CA LEU A 602 -8.85 23.90 4.10
C LEU A 602 -8.97 23.82 5.64
N ARG A 603 -8.08 24.50 6.37
CA ARG A 603 -8.19 24.61 7.85
C ARG A 603 -9.48 25.31 8.27
N THR A 604 -9.92 26.31 7.52
CA THR A 604 -11.20 27.00 7.78
C THR A 604 -12.39 26.05 7.53
N LEU A 605 -12.36 25.26 6.45
CA LEU A 605 -13.42 24.30 6.12
C LEU A 605 -13.53 23.15 7.14
N ASN A 606 -12.45 22.87 7.88
CA ASN A 606 -12.44 21.86 8.93
C ASN A 606 -13.42 22.16 10.09
N GLN A 607 -13.85 23.41 10.28
CA GLN A 607 -14.91 23.73 11.25
C GLN A 607 -16.25 23.02 10.96
N TYR A 608 -16.47 22.63 9.70
CA TYR A 608 -17.63 21.86 9.25
C TYR A 608 -17.30 20.36 9.11
N LYS A 609 -16.18 19.90 9.69
CA LYS A 609 -15.65 18.53 9.55
C LYS A 609 -15.59 18.08 8.08
N SER A 610 -15.20 19.00 7.19
CA SER A 610 -15.21 18.78 5.74
C SER A 610 -13.82 18.59 5.14
N ASP A 611 -12.74 18.63 5.94
CA ASP A 611 -11.37 18.42 5.45
C ASP A 611 -11.13 16.93 5.14
N PRO A 612 -11.02 16.53 3.86
CA PRO A 612 -10.86 15.13 3.48
C PRO A 612 -9.56 14.49 4.00
N ARG A 613 -8.52 15.28 4.27
CA ARG A 613 -7.18 14.75 4.58
C ARG A 613 -7.12 14.01 5.91
N ALA A 614 -7.95 14.40 6.89
CA ALA A 614 -8.00 13.74 8.18
C ALA A 614 -8.52 12.30 8.05
N ASP A 615 -9.62 12.12 7.31
CA ASP A 615 -10.22 10.81 7.02
C ASP A 615 -9.27 9.91 6.23
N LEU A 616 -8.60 10.46 5.21
CA LEU A 616 -7.64 9.71 4.41
C LEU A 616 -6.46 9.21 5.26
N ARG A 617 -5.85 10.08 6.07
CA ARG A 617 -4.76 9.69 6.98
C ARG A 617 -5.18 8.61 7.97
N HIS A 618 -6.42 8.63 8.43
CA HIS A 618 -6.92 7.60 9.34
C HIS A 618 -7.03 6.23 8.65
N LEU A 619 -7.57 6.19 7.43
CA LEU A 619 -7.61 4.95 6.63
C LEU A 619 -6.19 4.43 6.36
N GLU A 620 -5.27 5.31 5.95
CA GLU A 620 -3.85 4.96 5.74
C GLU A 620 -3.18 4.43 7.01
N LEU A 621 -3.47 5.01 8.19
CA LEU A 621 -2.92 4.55 9.47
C LEU A 621 -3.42 3.15 9.87
N ILE A 622 -4.68 2.82 9.56
CA ILE A 622 -5.19 1.45 9.77
C ILE A 622 -4.44 0.48 8.85
N LEU A 623 -4.23 0.88 7.61
CA LEU A 623 -3.64 0.07 6.55
C LEU A 623 -2.11 0.02 6.61
N SER A 624 -1.44 0.90 7.36
CA SER A 624 0.02 0.88 7.50
C SER A 624 0.53 -0.32 8.32
N ARG A 625 -0.35 -1.03 9.03
CA ARG A 625 -0.01 -2.23 9.79
C ARG A 625 -0.02 -3.46 8.87
N PRO A 626 0.90 -4.43 9.06
CA PRO A 626 0.89 -5.65 8.27
C PRO A 626 -0.43 -6.42 8.48
N PRO A 627 -0.96 -7.08 7.44
CA PRO A 627 -2.22 -7.82 7.52
C PRO A 627 -2.13 -8.93 8.58
N THR A 628 -3.02 -8.89 9.56
CA THR A 628 -3.07 -9.97 10.57
C THR A 628 -3.88 -11.14 10.02
N ARG A 629 -3.25 -12.30 9.77
CA ARG A 629 -4.00 -13.54 9.49
C ARG A 629 -4.71 -13.98 10.77
N ARG A 630 -6.04 -13.88 10.78
CA ARG A 630 -6.87 -14.23 11.93
C ARG A 630 -7.39 -15.65 11.79
N SER A 631 -6.89 -16.56 12.64
CA SER A 631 -7.49 -17.87 12.85
C SER A 631 -8.58 -17.77 13.93
N ARG A 632 -9.63 -18.59 13.82
CA ARG A 632 -10.70 -18.68 14.85
C ARG A 632 -10.14 -19.12 16.21
N VAL A 633 -9.00 -19.82 16.19
CA VAL A 633 -8.22 -20.27 17.33
C VAL A 633 -6.76 -19.88 17.10
N THR A 634 -6.18 -19.06 17.97
CA THR A 634 -4.73 -18.81 17.98
C THR A 634 -4.06 -19.77 18.97
N GLU A 635 -3.02 -20.46 18.51
CA GLU A 635 -2.20 -21.36 19.31
C GLU A 635 -0.84 -20.70 19.54
N ALA A 636 -0.46 -20.49 20.80
CA ALA A 636 0.86 -19.99 21.16
C ALA A 636 1.55 -21.00 22.08
N PRO A 637 2.87 -21.24 21.93
CA PRO A 637 3.60 -22.05 22.89
C PRO A 637 3.48 -21.41 24.28
N GLY A 638 3.03 -22.18 25.25
CA GLY A 638 2.98 -21.75 26.64
C GLY A 638 4.38 -21.72 27.25
N PHE A 639 4.47 -21.15 28.45
CA PHE A 639 5.73 -21.05 29.20
C PHE A 639 6.32 -22.44 29.52
N ASP A 640 5.47 -23.44 29.73
CA ASP A 640 5.90 -24.81 30.03
C ASP A 640 6.23 -25.58 28.74
N ILE A 641 7.32 -26.34 28.78
CA ILE A 641 7.78 -27.19 27.67
C ILE A 641 6.66 -28.15 27.27
N GLY A 642 6.20 -28.06 26.02
CA GLY A 642 5.12 -28.88 25.47
C GLY A 642 3.70 -28.36 25.69
N SER A 643 3.53 -27.19 26.32
CA SER A 643 2.22 -26.56 26.51
C SER A 643 1.84 -25.66 25.32
N ILE A 644 0.55 -25.67 24.95
CA ILE A 644 -0.02 -24.81 23.90
C ILE A 644 -1.19 -24.04 24.51
N VAL A 645 -1.13 -22.72 24.48
CA VAL A 645 -2.22 -21.83 24.85
C VAL A 645 -3.12 -21.63 23.64
N ARG A 646 -4.38 -22.04 23.76
CA ARG A 646 -5.43 -21.86 22.73
C ARG A 646 -6.34 -20.71 23.10
N THR A 647 -6.45 -19.71 22.23
CA THR A 647 -7.39 -18.58 22.37
C THR A 647 -8.44 -18.62 21.27
N THR A 648 -9.72 -18.71 21.62
CA THR A 648 -10.84 -18.78 20.67
C THR A 648 -11.57 -17.44 20.56
N HIS A 649 -11.72 -16.89 19.35
CA HIS A 649 -12.38 -15.59 19.12
C HIS A 649 -13.87 -15.77 18.73
N VAL A 650 -14.81 -15.08 19.41
CA VAL A 650 -16.27 -15.37 19.37
C VAL A 650 -17.10 -14.42 18.48
N PHE A 651 -16.58 -13.26 18.06
CA PHE A 651 -17.28 -12.32 17.16
C PHE A 651 -16.42 -11.99 15.93
N HIS A 652 -16.88 -12.41 14.74
CA HIS A 652 -16.13 -12.33 13.49
C HIS A 652 -16.47 -11.06 12.70
N ARG A 653 -15.66 -10.01 12.85
CA ARG A 653 -15.66 -8.83 11.96
C ARG A 653 -14.28 -8.66 11.34
N ASN A 654 -14.18 -8.64 10.01
CA ASN A 654 -12.93 -8.32 9.32
C ASN A 654 -12.81 -6.80 9.11
N THR A 655 -12.59 -6.07 10.21
CA THR A 655 -12.48 -4.59 10.18
C THR A 655 -11.38 -4.09 9.26
N GLU A 656 -10.34 -4.89 9.05
CA GLU A 656 -9.22 -4.57 8.16
C GLU A 656 -9.63 -4.63 6.68
N MET A 657 -10.40 -5.64 6.30
CA MET A 657 -11.00 -5.74 4.97
C MET A 657 -11.99 -4.59 4.72
N THR A 658 -12.87 -4.29 5.68
CA THR A 658 -13.79 -3.16 5.56
C THR A 658 -13.05 -1.84 5.37
N ALA A 659 -11.92 -1.63 6.08
CA ALA A 659 -11.08 -0.45 5.90
C ALA A 659 -10.42 -0.41 4.52
N ALA A 660 -10.00 -1.56 3.98
CA ALA A 660 -9.41 -1.67 2.65
C ALA A 660 -10.42 -1.32 1.54
N TYR A 661 -11.64 -1.86 1.58
CA TYR A 661 -12.70 -1.44 0.65
C TYR A 661 -13.10 0.02 0.85
N GLY A 662 -13.16 0.47 2.10
CA GLY A 662 -13.43 1.87 2.43
C GLY A 662 -12.40 2.82 1.83
N PHE A 663 -11.13 2.44 1.79
CA PHE A 663 -10.06 3.20 1.13
C PHE A 663 -10.29 3.29 -0.38
N LEU A 664 -10.62 2.19 -1.06
CA LEU A 664 -10.87 2.21 -2.52
C LEU A 664 -12.11 3.04 -2.86
N ARG A 665 -13.19 2.89 -2.08
CA ARG A 665 -14.41 3.70 -2.21
C ARG A 665 -14.16 5.18 -1.94
N TYR A 666 -13.31 5.50 -0.97
CA TYR A 666 -12.88 6.87 -0.70
C TYR A 666 -12.20 7.49 -1.93
N TYR A 667 -11.25 6.78 -2.55
CA TYR A 667 -10.54 7.27 -3.75
C TYR A 667 -11.49 7.49 -4.92
N GLU A 668 -12.41 6.55 -5.15
CA GLU A 668 -13.42 6.68 -6.20
C GLU A 668 -14.35 7.89 -5.95
N ASP A 669 -15.01 7.95 -4.79
CA ASP A 669 -16.04 8.96 -4.50
C ASP A 669 -15.46 10.39 -4.38
N THR A 670 -14.14 10.53 -4.15
CA THR A 670 -13.43 11.83 -4.15
C THR A 670 -12.70 12.15 -5.46
N GLY A 671 -12.52 11.18 -6.35
CA GLY A 671 -11.73 11.32 -7.58
C GLY A 671 -10.22 11.38 -7.35
N LEU A 672 -9.70 10.85 -6.23
CA LEU A 672 -8.26 10.80 -5.98
C LEU A 672 -7.56 9.80 -6.92
N LEU A 673 -6.33 10.13 -7.29
CA LEU A 673 -5.49 9.31 -8.18
C LEU A 673 -4.75 8.25 -7.36
N LEU A 674 -4.97 6.97 -7.70
CA LEU A 674 -4.26 5.85 -7.07
C LEU A 674 -2.75 5.91 -7.31
N ALA A 675 -2.29 6.48 -8.42
CA ALA A 675 -0.85 6.67 -8.67
C ALA A 675 -0.16 7.63 -7.68
N LEU A 676 -0.92 8.46 -6.96
CA LEU A 676 -0.40 9.40 -5.96
C LEU A 676 -0.69 8.94 -4.51
N SER A 677 -1.12 7.70 -4.33
CA SER A 677 -1.37 7.12 -3.02
C SER A 677 -0.06 6.84 -2.27
N SER A 678 -0.15 6.71 -0.96
CA SER A 678 0.92 6.16 -0.12
C SER A 678 1.15 4.67 -0.38
N ASP A 679 2.23 4.10 0.19
CA ASP A 679 2.54 2.65 0.18
C ASP A 679 1.40 1.77 0.75
N SER A 680 0.35 2.38 1.33
CA SER A 680 -0.85 1.70 1.81
C SER A 680 -1.60 0.89 0.75
N VAL A 681 -1.48 1.21 -0.55
CA VAL A 681 -2.16 0.44 -1.62
C VAL A 681 -1.78 -1.03 -1.61
N VAL A 682 -0.51 -1.35 -1.36
CA VAL A 682 -0.03 -2.73 -1.25
C VAL A 682 -0.76 -3.48 -0.13
N SER A 683 -0.89 -2.78 1.00
CA SER A 683 -1.57 -3.28 2.18
C SER A 683 -3.07 -3.47 1.95
N VAL A 684 -3.70 -2.61 1.15
CA VAL A 684 -5.09 -2.76 0.69
C VAL A 684 -5.23 -4.01 -0.18
N LEU A 685 -4.37 -4.16 -1.20
CA LEU A 685 -4.40 -5.30 -2.12
C LEU A 685 -4.31 -6.62 -1.37
N SER A 686 -3.35 -6.76 -0.44
CA SER A 686 -3.19 -7.99 0.36
C SER A 686 -4.43 -8.39 1.18
N ARG A 687 -5.35 -7.45 1.46
CA ARG A 687 -6.58 -7.67 2.24
C ARG A 687 -7.80 -7.98 1.39
N ILE A 688 -7.86 -7.49 0.15
CA ILE A 688 -9.02 -7.68 -0.73
C ILE A 688 -8.83 -8.84 -1.72
N VAL A 689 -7.58 -9.20 -2.04
CA VAL A 689 -7.26 -10.27 -3.00
C VAL A 689 -8.00 -11.58 -2.74
N PRO A 690 -8.17 -12.08 -1.51
CA PRO A 690 -8.86 -13.35 -1.27
C PRO A 690 -10.31 -13.38 -1.75
N ASP A 691 -10.95 -12.22 -1.85
CA ASP A 691 -12.39 -12.08 -2.10
C ASP A 691 -12.70 -11.28 -3.38
N SER A 692 -11.73 -10.55 -3.96
CA SER A 692 -11.96 -9.65 -5.10
C SER A 692 -10.75 -9.54 -6.04
N TYR A 693 -10.50 -10.57 -6.85
CA TYR A 693 -9.34 -10.63 -7.76
C TYR A 693 -9.34 -9.53 -8.84
N HIS A 694 -10.49 -9.28 -9.47
CA HIS A 694 -10.61 -8.28 -10.54
C HIS A 694 -10.32 -6.87 -10.02
N TRP A 695 -10.92 -6.48 -8.90
CA TRP A 695 -10.68 -5.18 -8.28
C TRP A 695 -9.22 -5.02 -7.85
N ALA A 696 -8.59 -6.07 -7.33
CA ALA A 696 -7.17 -6.05 -6.98
C ALA A 696 -6.28 -5.82 -8.21
N LEU A 697 -6.54 -6.51 -9.33
CA LEU A 697 -5.81 -6.33 -10.58
C LEU A 697 -5.91 -4.89 -11.11
N VAL A 698 -7.13 -4.37 -11.24
CA VAL A 698 -7.37 -3.01 -11.74
C VAL A 698 -6.72 -1.98 -10.83
N THR A 699 -6.80 -2.16 -9.51
CA THR A 699 -6.17 -1.26 -8.54
C THR A 699 -4.64 -1.26 -8.69
N LEU A 700 -4.03 -2.43 -8.84
CA LEU A 700 -2.59 -2.56 -9.06
C LEU A 700 -2.15 -1.90 -10.38
N ALA A 701 -2.88 -2.14 -11.47
CA ALA A 701 -2.62 -1.52 -12.77
C ALA A 701 -2.78 0.00 -12.74
N ARG A 702 -3.76 0.54 -12.00
CA ARG A 702 -3.98 1.99 -11.86
C ARG A 702 -2.98 2.68 -10.95
N ALA A 703 -2.44 1.97 -9.96
CA ALA A 703 -1.40 2.50 -9.07
C ALA A 703 -0.03 2.59 -9.77
N GLY A 704 0.24 1.74 -10.76
CA GLY A 704 1.49 1.77 -11.54
C GLY A 704 2.70 1.18 -10.80
N HIS A 705 2.47 0.41 -9.73
CA HIS A 705 3.55 -0.25 -8.98
C HIS A 705 3.89 -1.62 -9.61
N GLY A 706 4.73 -1.61 -10.65
CA GLY A 706 5.13 -2.80 -11.41
C GLY A 706 6.26 -3.64 -10.81
N ASP A 707 6.75 -3.33 -9.61
CA ASP A 707 7.81 -4.12 -8.96
C ASP A 707 7.32 -5.56 -8.71
N ALA A 708 8.13 -6.53 -9.13
CA ALA A 708 7.89 -7.95 -8.92
C ALA A 708 7.58 -8.30 -7.46
N LYS A 709 8.13 -7.57 -6.47
CA LYS A 709 7.80 -7.75 -5.05
C LYS A 709 6.35 -7.39 -4.72
N MET A 710 5.82 -6.32 -5.34
CA MET A 710 4.45 -5.88 -5.13
C MET A 710 3.47 -6.84 -5.80
N VAL A 711 3.78 -7.24 -7.03
CA VAL A 711 2.98 -8.25 -7.75
C VAL A 711 2.97 -9.58 -6.99
N ASP A 712 4.08 -9.97 -6.36
CA ASP A 712 4.17 -11.20 -5.56
C ASP A 712 3.22 -11.21 -4.35
N GLN A 713 3.05 -10.06 -3.67
CA GLN A 713 2.11 -9.96 -2.53
C GLN A 713 0.64 -10.10 -2.95
N VAL A 714 0.32 -9.86 -4.22
CA VAL A 714 -1.05 -9.89 -4.77
C VAL A 714 -1.30 -11.20 -5.50
N PHE A 715 -0.49 -11.49 -6.52
CA PHE A 715 -0.56 -12.66 -7.41
C PHE A 715 0.58 -13.65 -7.15
N GLY A 716 0.94 -13.83 -5.89
CA GLY A 716 1.89 -14.87 -5.46
C GLY A 716 1.31 -16.28 -5.58
N ARG A 717 2.18 -17.29 -5.37
CA ARG A 717 1.82 -18.71 -5.49
C ARG A 717 0.67 -19.12 -4.56
N GLN A 718 0.58 -18.51 -3.37
CA GLN A 718 -0.50 -18.80 -2.43
C GLN A 718 -1.88 -18.31 -2.90
N THR A 719 -1.93 -17.16 -3.57
CA THR A 719 -3.19 -16.65 -4.14
C THR A 719 -3.60 -17.53 -5.33
N LEU A 720 -2.67 -17.78 -6.26
CA LEU A 720 -2.93 -18.56 -7.47
C LEU A 720 -3.35 -20.01 -7.18
N SER A 721 -2.85 -20.62 -6.10
CA SER A 721 -3.28 -21.97 -5.72
C SER A 721 -4.77 -22.03 -5.35
N LYS A 722 -5.32 -20.94 -4.78
CA LYS A 722 -6.73 -20.84 -4.38
C LYS A 722 -7.66 -20.35 -5.50
N MET A 723 -7.13 -19.69 -6.52
CA MET A 723 -7.91 -19.17 -7.63
C MET A 723 -8.39 -20.29 -8.56
N PRO A 724 -9.67 -20.33 -8.98
CA PRO A 724 -10.12 -21.25 -10.01
C PRO A 724 -9.52 -20.87 -11.38
N THR A 725 -9.24 -21.86 -12.23
CA THR A 725 -8.64 -21.65 -13.56
C THR A 725 -9.45 -20.68 -14.43
N GLU A 726 -10.78 -20.77 -14.37
CA GLU A 726 -11.68 -19.85 -15.08
C GLU A 726 -11.49 -18.37 -14.68
N ALA A 727 -11.20 -18.10 -13.40
CA ALA A 727 -10.91 -16.74 -12.95
C ALA A 727 -9.52 -16.26 -13.41
N VAL A 728 -8.53 -17.17 -13.45
CA VAL A 728 -7.19 -16.87 -13.99
C VAL A 728 -7.27 -16.54 -15.48
N ASP A 729 -8.07 -17.30 -16.23
CA ASP A 729 -8.25 -17.10 -17.67
C ASP A 729 -8.93 -15.75 -17.96
N ARG A 730 -10.03 -15.41 -17.27
CA ARG A 730 -10.68 -14.09 -17.40
C ARG A 730 -9.73 -12.92 -17.11
N MET A 731 -8.88 -13.06 -16.10
CA MET A 731 -7.89 -12.03 -15.77
C MET A 731 -6.78 -11.93 -16.82
N THR A 732 -6.38 -13.07 -17.38
CA THR A 732 -5.40 -13.13 -18.46
C THR A 732 -5.93 -12.45 -19.72
N GLU A 733 -7.19 -12.72 -20.10
CA GLU A 733 -7.88 -12.04 -21.20
C GLU A 733 -7.96 -10.52 -21.01
N LEU A 734 -8.34 -10.07 -19.80
CA LEU A 734 -8.36 -8.64 -19.47
C LEU A 734 -6.98 -7.99 -19.66
N CYS A 735 -5.93 -8.66 -19.16
CA CYS A 735 -4.54 -8.20 -19.29
C CYS A 735 -4.07 -8.17 -20.76
N LEU A 736 -4.40 -9.20 -21.54
CA LEU A 736 -4.10 -9.29 -22.97
C LEU A 736 -4.76 -8.16 -23.74
N ASN A 737 -6.06 -7.94 -23.54
CA ASN A 737 -6.81 -6.87 -24.20
C ASN A 737 -6.24 -5.49 -23.85
N ALA A 738 -5.91 -5.26 -22.58
CA ALA A 738 -5.30 -4.02 -22.12
C ALA A 738 -3.95 -3.77 -22.79
N LEU A 739 -3.05 -4.76 -22.82
CA LEU A 739 -1.73 -4.58 -23.42
C LEU A 739 -1.77 -4.49 -24.96
N ASN A 740 -2.64 -5.24 -25.64
CA ASN A 740 -2.84 -5.09 -27.08
C ASN A 740 -3.29 -3.66 -27.42
N ALA A 741 -4.26 -3.12 -26.67
CA ALA A 741 -4.71 -1.74 -26.87
C ALA A 741 -3.61 -0.71 -26.60
N VAL A 742 -2.68 -1.00 -25.66
CA VAL A 742 -1.48 -0.18 -25.47
C VAL A 742 -0.60 -0.27 -26.70
N VAL A 743 -0.16 -1.47 -27.12
CA VAL A 743 0.74 -1.70 -28.27
C VAL A 743 0.22 -1.08 -29.57
N ASP A 744 -1.08 -1.26 -29.87
CA ASP A 744 -1.73 -0.68 -31.06
C ASP A 744 -1.84 0.85 -30.98
N GLY A 745 -1.89 1.40 -29.77
CA GLY A 745 -2.11 2.83 -29.48
C GLY A 745 -0.84 3.67 -29.36
N ILE A 746 0.37 3.09 -29.42
CA ILE A 746 1.63 3.80 -29.12
C ILE A 746 2.13 4.69 -30.29
N SER A 747 1.24 5.46 -30.90
CA SER A 747 1.59 6.49 -31.89
C SER A 747 1.50 7.92 -31.34
N ILE A 748 1.43 8.13 -30.01
CA ILE A 748 1.15 9.48 -29.50
C ILE A 748 2.15 9.96 -28.42
N PRO A 749 2.95 10.99 -28.72
CA PRO A 749 3.69 11.72 -27.69
C PRO A 749 2.72 12.63 -26.95
N HIS A 750 2.00 12.09 -25.96
CA HIS A 750 1.24 12.92 -25.02
C HIS A 750 2.19 13.44 -23.93
N GLN A 751 2.10 14.74 -23.62
CA GLN A 751 2.70 15.28 -22.40
C GLN A 751 2.14 14.53 -21.17
N HIS A 752 2.96 14.24 -20.15
CA HIS A 752 2.52 13.59 -18.90
C HIS A 752 2.17 12.09 -19.04
N TRP A 753 2.82 11.38 -19.98
CA TRP A 753 2.55 9.95 -20.27
C TRP A 753 2.79 9.02 -19.08
N THR A 754 3.76 9.35 -18.22
CA THR A 754 4.18 8.56 -17.04
C THR A 754 3.05 8.30 -16.04
N PHE A 755 2.04 9.18 -15.98
CA PHE A 755 0.88 9.04 -15.09
C PHE A 755 -0.37 8.48 -15.78
N SER A 756 -0.31 8.29 -17.09
CA SER A 756 -1.43 7.78 -17.89
C SER A 756 -1.69 6.30 -17.63
N LEU A 757 -2.95 5.88 -17.78
CA LEU A 757 -3.35 4.48 -17.66
C LEU A 757 -2.56 3.54 -18.60
N PRO A 758 -2.34 3.86 -19.90
CA PRO A 758 -1.55 3.02 -20.80
C PRO A 758 -0.12 2.74 -20.30
N PHE A 759 0.58 3.76 -19.82
CA PHE A 759 1.94 3.60 -19.30
C PHE A 759 1.95 2.68 -18.07
N LYS A 760 1.03 2.90 -17.13
CA LYS A 760 0.93 2.08 -15.92
C LYS A 760 0.59 0.63 -16.24
N VAL A 761 -0.31 0.41 -17.20
CA VAL A 761 -0.61 -0.92 -17.76
C VAL A 761 0.65 -1.58 -18.34
N ALA A 762 1.41 -0.89 -19.21
CA ALA A 762 2.65 -1.40 -19.79
C ALA A 762 3.73 -1.74 -18.74
N SER A 763 3.75 -1.01 -17.63
CA SER A 763 4.74 -1.21 -16.55
C SER A 763 4.39 -2.33 -15.56
N VAL A 764 3.10 -2.70 -15.43
CA VAL A 764 2.61 -3.64 -14.39
C VAL A 764 2.13 -4.95 -15.01
N VAL A 765 1.35 -4.87 -16.09
CA VAL A 765 0.60 -6.02 -16.62
C VAL A 765 1.51 -7.13 -17.15
N PRO A 766 2.70 -6.88 -17.75
CA PRO A 766 3.58 -7.97 -18.16
C PRO A 766 4.03 -8.86 -16.99
N GLU A 767 4.40 -8.26 -15.84
CA GLU A 767 4.75 -9.03 -14.64
C GLU A 767 3.53 -9.78 -14.08
N VAL A 768 2.31 -9.20 -14.10
CA VAL A 768 1.08 -9.92 -13.71
C VAL A 768 0.82 -11.12 -14.62
N LEU A 769 0.85 -10.93 -15.94
CA LEU A 769 0.68 -12.02 -16.91
C LEU A 769 1.72 -13.11 -16.68
N SER A 770 2.95 -12.76 -16.32
CA SER A 770 4.01 -13.73 -16.05
C SER A 770 3.65 -14.66 -14.89
N ARG A 771 2.84 -14.21 -13.92
CA ARG A 771 2.32 -15.03 -12.82
C ARG A 771 1.13 -15.88 -13.26
N LEU A 772 0.19 -15.29 -13.99
CA LEU A 772 -1.01 -15.99 -14.48
C LEU A 772 -0.66 -17.14 -15.45
N CYS A 773 0.45 -17.03 -16.18
CA CYS A 773 1.01 -18.09 -17.04
C CYS A 773 1.17 -19.45 -16.33
N SER A 774 1.34 -19.47 -15.00
CA SER A 774 1.51 -20.72 -14.25
C SER A 774 0.25 -21.59 -14.18
N LYS A 775 -0.92 -21.01 -14.48
CA LYS A 775 -2.22 -21.69 -14.33
C LYS A 775 -3.21 -21.44 -15.47
N CYS A 776 -3.04 -20.39 -16.27
CA CYS A 776 -3.93 -20.11 -17.41
C CYS A 776 -3.92 -21.23 -18.47
N SER A 777 -4.98 -21.27 -19.26
CA SER A 777 -5.15 -22.23 -20.35
C SER A 777 -4.11 -22.06 -21.47
N THR A 778 -3.88 -23.15 -22.21
CA THR A 778 -2.89 -23.20 -23.28
C THR A 778 -3.19 -22.21 -24.40
N ASP A 779 -4.46 -22.04 -24.77
CA ASP A 779 -4.87 -21.13 -25.85
C ASP A 779 -4.47 -19.68 -25.53
N LEU A 780 -4.67 -19.25 -24.28
CA LEU A 780 -4.28 -17.92 -23.84
C LEU A 780 -2.75 -17.74 -23.85
N LYS A 781 -1.96 -18.78 -23.56
CA LYS A 781 -0.50 -18.70 -23.67
C LYS A 781 -0.04 -18.41 -25.10
N LEU A 782 -0.68 -19.01 -26.10
CA LEU A 782 -0.38 -18.74 -27.51
C LEU A 782 -0.72 -17.29 -27.88
N GLU A 783 -1.82 -16.74 -27.36
CA GLU A 783 -2.14 -15.32 -27.52
C GLU A 783 -1.10 -14.40 -26.82
N ILE A 784 -0.56 -14.80 -25.67
CA ILE A 784 0.55 -14.07 -25.02
C ILE A 784 1.81 -14.08 -25.90
N VAL A 785 2.14 -15.18 -26.59
CA VAL A 785 3.28 -15.21 -27.54
C VAL A 785 3.09 -14.18 -28.65
N LYS A 786 1.87 -14.08 -29.21
CA LYS A 786 1.55 -13.08 -30.24
C LYS A 786 1.69 -11.65 -29.71
N LEU A 787 1.18 -11.37 -28.51
CA LEU A 787 1.34 -10.07 -27.85
C LEU A 787 2.82 -9.74 -27.58
N LEU A 788 3.62 -10.71 -27.15
CA LEU A 788 5.05 -10.48 -26.94
C LEU A 788 5.75 -10.10 -28.24
N ARG A 789 5.41 -10.73 -29.36
CA ARG A 789 5.96 -10.35 -30.66
C ARG A 789 5.65 -8.89 -30.99
N THR A 790 4.39 -8.46 -30.86
CA THR A 790 4.01 -7.07 -31.15
C THR A 790 4.69 -6.09 -30.20
N ALA A 791 4.93 -6.46 -28.94
CA ALA A 791 5.72 -5.66 -28.01
C ALA A 791 7.21 -5.55 -28.42
N TYR A 792 7.82 -6.60 -28.97
CA TYR A 792 9.19 -6.57 -29.50
C TYR A 792 9.28 -5.73 -30.79
N GLU A 793 8.21 -5.65 -31.58
CA GLU A 793 8.13 -4.81 -32.78
C GLU A 793 7.86 -3.33 -32.45
N SER A 794 7.35 -3.02 -31.26
CA SER A 794 6.96 -1.66 -30.87
C SER A 794 8.14 -0.68 -30.76
N ASP A 795 7.97 0.58 -31.19
CA ASP A 795 8.97 1.63 -31.02
C ASP A 795 9.08 2.17 -29.58
N ALA A 796 8.17 1.76 -28.68
CA ALA A 796 8.07 2.28 -27.31
C ALA A 796 8.49 1.28 -26.23
N LYS A 797 9.50 0.45 -26.54
CA LYS A 797 10.05 -0.59 -25.66
C LYS A 797 10.43 -0.05 -24.27
N THR A 798 10.96 1.17 -24.18
CA THR A 798 11.32 1.84 -22.93
C THR A 798 10.19 1.90 -21.89
N HIS A 799 8.93 1.85 -22.30
CA HIS A 799 7.77 1.97 -21.41
C HIS A 799 7.34 0.63 -20.79
N PHE A 800 7.77 -0.49 -21.34
CA PHE A 800 7.45 -1.80 -20.80
C PHE A 800 8.33 -2.15 -19.60
N SER A 801 7.81 -2.98 -18.70
CA SER A 801 8.58 -3.56 -17.59
C SER A 801 8.04 -4.94 -17.24
N GLY A 802 8.93 -5.88 -16.90
CA GLY A 802 8.58 -7.28 -16.61
C GLY A 802 8.36 -8.16 -17.86
N VAL A 803 8.73 -7.70 -19.05
CA VAL A 803 8.61 -8.47 -20.32
C VAL A 803 9.55 -9.67 -20.29
N VAL A 804 10.76 -9.50 -19.73
CA VAL A 804 11.74 -10.60 -19.59
C VAL A 804 11.20 -11.73 -18.70
N ASN A 805 10.50 -11.39 -17.62
CA ASN A 805 9.89 -12.36 -16.73
C ASN A 805 8.70 -13.05 -17.37
N LEU A 806 7.88 -12.30 -18.12
CA LEU A 806 6.77 -12.84 -18.91
C LEU A 806 7.28 -13.87 -19.92
N MET A 807 8.26 -13.51 -20.76
CA MET A 807 8.84 -14.43 -21.74
C MET A 807 9.39 -15.69 -21.07
N ARG A 808 10.21 -15.53 -20.02
CA ARG A 808 10.81 -16.66 -19.30
C ARG A 808 9.77 -17.60 -18.69
N ARG A 809 8.77 -17.07 -17.99
CA ARG A 809 7.75 -17.89 -17.32
C ARG A 809 6.78 -18.50 -18.31
N LEU A 810 6.42 -17.78 -19.38
CA LEU A 810 5.57 -18.28 -20.46
C LEU A 810 6.20 -19.51 -21.12
N LEU A 811 7.43 -19.42 -21.62
CA LEU A 811 8.08 -20.52 -22.31
C LEU A 811 8.30 -21.73 -21.38
N ASN A 812 8.66 -21.49 -20.12
CA ASN A 812 8.77 -22.55 -19.11
C ASN A 812 7.41 -23.16 -18.72
N SER A 813 6.32 -22.42 -18.89
CA SER A 813 4.96 -22.91 -18.65
C SER A 813 4.40 -23.74 -19.80
N LEU A 814 5.03 -23.78 -20.97
CA LEU A 814 4.58 -24.62 -22.07
C LEU A 814 5.07 -26.07 -21.87
N PRO A 815 4.22 -27.09 -22.13
CA PRO A 815 4.64 -28.48 -22.30
C PRO A 815 5.75 -28.62 -23.35
N LEU A 816 6.57 -29.66 -23.25
CA LEU A 816 7.76 -29.83 -24.09
C LEU A 816 7.46 -29.77 -25.60
N GLN A 817 6.45 -30.53 -26.09
CA GLN A 817 6.07 -30.49 -27.50
C GLN A 817 5.60 -29.09 -27.94
N GLN A 818 4.85 -28.39 -27.09
CA GLN A 818 4.37 -27.03 -27.41
C GLN A 818 5.50 -26.00 -27.40
N ARG A 819 6.59 -26.21 -26.65
CA ARG A 819 7.81 -25.39 -26.76
C ARG A 819 8.43 -25.54 -28.14
N VAL A 820 8.49 -26.78 -28.66
CA VAL A 820 8.97 -27.06 -30.01
C VAL A 820 8.06 -26.42 -31.05
N ASP A 821 6.74 -26.57 -30.89
CA ASP A 821 5.74 -26.01 -31.81
C ASP A 821 5.76 -24.46 -31.82
N ALA A 822 6.24 -23.82 -30.75
CA ALA A 822 6.39 -22.37 -30.66
C ALA A 822 7.63 -21.82 -31.41
N ILE A 823 8.62 -22.66 -31.74
CA ILE A 823 9.88 -22.23 -32.36
C ILE A 823 9.66 -21.44 -33.66
N PRO A 824 8.83 -21.90 -34.63
CA PRO A 824 8.60 -21.14 -35.86
C PRO A 824 8.11 -19.70 -35.57
N SER A 825 7.16 -19.54 -34.64
CA SER A 825 6.65 -18.23 -34.24
C SER A 825 7.70 -17.36 -33.54
N LEU A 826 8.60 -17.96 -32.76
CA LEU A 826 9.70 -17.25 -32.09
C LEU A 826 10.79 -16.79 -33.06
N LEU A 827 11.00 -17.51 -34.17
CA LEU A 827 11.92 -17.10 -35.25
C LEU A 827 11.39 -15.89 -36.04
N GLU A 828 10.10 -15.58 -35.95
CA GLU A 828 9.50 -14.39 -36.57
C GLU A 828 9.66 -13.11 -35.73
N PHE A 829 10.23 -13.19 -34.52
CA PHE A 829 10.53 -12.01 -33.70
C PHE A 829 11.59 -11.14 -34.37
N PRO A 830 11.51 -9.80 -34.25
CA PRO A 830 12.51 -8.91 -34.82
C PRO A 830 13.86 -9.09 -34.10
N ILE A 831 14.95 -9.07 -34.88
CA ILE A 831 16.31 -8.92 -34.35
C ILE A 831 16.47 -7.47 -33.89
N LEU A 832 16.81 -7.30 -32.62
CA LEU A 832 16.94 -5.98 -32.01
C LEU A 832 18.42 -5.56 -32.00
N SER A 833 18.68 -4.28 -32.32
CA SER A 833 19.99 -3.64 -32.22
C SER A 833 19.84 -2.20 -31.71
N ASP A 834 20.95 -1.59 -31.27
CA ASP A 834 21.01 -0.20 -30.77
C ASP A 834 20.11 0.06 -29.53
N LEU A 835 19.94 -0.96 -28.68
CA LEU A 835 19.07 -0.88 -27.50
C LEU A 835 19.72 -0.10 -26.34
N ASN A 836 18.93 0.66 -25.59
CA ASN A 836 19.39 1.19 -24.32
C ASN A 836 19.44 0.10 -23.22
N LEU A 837 20.10 0.41 -22.08
CA LEU A 837 20.29 -0.54 -20.98
C LEU A 837 18.99 -1.17 -20.46
N LYS A 838 17.88 -0.41 -20.43
CA LYS A 838 16.58 -0.94 -19.97
C LYS A 838 15.98 -1.88 -21.01
N GLU A 839 16.01 -1.51 -22.28
CA GLU A 839 15.50 -2.33 -23.37
C GLU A 839 16.27 -3.64 -23.52
N ALA A 840 17.61 -3.58 -23.46
CA ALA A 840 18.46 -4.77 -23.49
C ALA A 840 18.18 -5.73 -22.32
N PHE A 841 17.76 -5.20 -21.17
CA PHE A 841 17.36 -6.03 -20.03
C PHE A 841 15.98 -6.68 -20.23
N GLU A 842 14.99 -5.92 -20.70
CA GLU A 842 13.60 -6.35 -20.81
C GLU A 842 13.30 -7.22 -22.05
N PHE A 843 13.98 -6.95 -23.18
CA PHE A 843 13.71 -7.56 -24.49
C PHE A 843 14.84 -8.47 -24.94
N ARG A 844 15.14 -9.49 -24.13
CA ARG A 844 16.16 -10.49 -24.45
C ARG A 844 15.71 -11.47 -25.52
N ASN A 845 16.68 -12.06 -26.24
CA ASN A 845 16.41 -13.12 -27.19
C ASN A 845 15.58 -14.27 -26.55
N PRO A 846 14.39 -14.62 -27.09
CA PRO A 846 13.53 -15.64 -26.52
C PRO A 846 14.20 -17.03 -26.38
N PHE A 847 15.17 -17.34 -27.24
CA PHE A 847 15.88 -18.62 -27.25
C PHE A 847 16.77 -18.83 -26.02
N ILE A 848 17.06 -17.79 -25.22
CA ILE A 848 17.76 -17.93 -23.93
C ILE A 848 16.91 -18.71 -22.92
N PHE A 849 15.58 -18.60 -23.02
CA PHE A 849 14.65 -19.16 -22.03
C PHE A 849 14.05 -20.51 -22.46
N LEU A 850 14.29 -20.94 -23.70
CA LEU A 850 13.86 -22.25 -24.18
C LEU A 850 14.78 -23.34 -23.62
N ASN A 851 14.18 -24.31 -22.93
CA ASN A 851 14.86 -25.53 -22.54
C ASN A 851 14.13 -26.73 -23.16
N ILE A 852 14.78 -27.36 -24.13
CA ILE A 852 14.32 -28.56 -24.83
C ILE A 852 15.36 -29.66 -24.54
N ALA A 853 14.94 -30.68 -23.79
CA ALA A 853 15.77 -31.87 -23.61
C ALA A 853 15.84 -32.64 -24.92
N LYS A 854 17.01 -33.23 -25.24
CA LYS A 854 17.16 -34.16 -26.37
C LYS A 854 16.35 -35.43 -26.09
N ILE A 855 15.10 -35.47 -26.56
CA ILE A 855 14.24 -36.66 -26.52
C ILE A 855 14.02 -37.10 -27.96
N SER A 856 14.31 -38.38 -28.25
CA SER A 856 14.23 -38.98 -29.58
C SER A 856 12.84 -38.97 -30.23
N ASP A 857 11.80 -38.79 -29.42
CA ASP A 857 10.40 -38.98 -29.81
C ASP A 857 9.67 -37.65 -30.11
N LEU A 858 10.37 -36.52 -30.07
CA LEU A 858 9.78 -35.20 -30.37
C LEU A 858 9.56 -35.01 -31.87
N ILE A 859 8.45 -34.38 -32.23
CA ILE A 859 8.18 -33.99 -33.63
C ILE A 859 8.98 -32.74 -33.93
N ASN A 860 9.87 -32.81 -34.92
CA ASN A 860 10.67 -31.67 -35.36
C ASN A 860 9.78 -30.51 -35.86
N PRO A 861 10.13 -29.25 -35.52
CA PRO A 861 9.36 -28.10 -35.97
C PRO A 861 9.57 -27.89 -37.49
N SER A 862 8.54 -27.41 -38.18
CA SER A 862 8.64 -27.01 -39.57
C SER A 862 9.30 -25.63 -39.68
N LEU A 863 10.60 -25.59 -39.94
CA LEU A 863 11.38 -24.35 -40.06
C LEU A 863 11.35 -23.80 -41.50
N SER A 864 11.22 -22.47 -41.65
CA SER A 864 11.31 -21.81 -42.94
C SER A 864 12.76 -21.70 -43.41
N PRO A 865 13.14 -22.27 -44.58
CA PRO A 865 14.52 -22.18 -45.07
C PRO A 865 15.00 -20.74 -45.28
N SER A 866 14.12 -19.82 -45.67
CA SER A 866 14.49 -18.41 -45.88
C SER A 866 14.88 -17.71 -44.59
N THR A 867 14.22 -18.02 -43.47
CA THR A 867 14.49 -17.42 -42.17
C THR A 867 15.86 -17.88 -41.65
N ILE A 868 16.20 -19.16 -41.83
CA ILE A 868 17.53 -19.69 -41.45
C ILE A 868 18.64 -19.03 -42.27
N VAL A 869 18.44 -18.86 -43.59
CA VAL A 869 19.41 -18.16 -44.44
C VAL A 869 19.61 -16.71 -44.00
N GLN A 870 18.53 -16.01 -43.63
CA GLN A 870 18.64 -14.64 -43.09
C GLN A 870 19.43 -14.60 -41.77
N LEU A 871 19.18 -15.54 -40.85
CA LEU A 871 19.96 -15.63 -39.62
C LEU A 871 21.44 -15.87 -39.88
N ILE A 872 21.79 -16.76 -40.82
CA ILE A 872 23.20 -17.02 -41.19
C ILE A 872 23.86 -15.75 -41.76
N GLN A 873 23.12 -14.96 -42.56
CA GLN A 873 23.61 -13.66 -43.04
C GLN A 873 23.85 -12.68 -41.89
N HIS A 874 22.96 -12.64 -40.89
CA HIS A 874 23.13 -11.79 -39.71
C HIS A 874 24.31 -12.21 -38.82
N VAL A 875 24.64 -13.50 -38.74
CA VAL A 875 25.88 -13.95 -38.06
C VAL A 875 27.12 -13.34 -38.73
N SER A 876 27.11 -13.16 -40.05
CA SER A 876 28.21 -12.54 -40.79
C SER A 876 28.17 -11.00 -40.78
N SER A 877 27.20 -10.38 -40.09
CA SER A 877 27.03 -8.92 -40.01
C SER A 877 28.12 -8.24 -39.18
N THR A 878 28.39 -6.97 -39.46
CA THR A 878 29.26 -6.10 -38.63
C THR A 878 28.52 -5.48 -37.43
N ASP A 879 27.20 -5.61 -37.37
CA ASP A 879 26.38 -5.21 -36.22
C ASP A 879 26.50 -6.28 -35.12
N ALA A 880 27.14 -5.90 -34.00
CA ALA A 880 27.43 -6.80 -32.89
C ALA A 880 26.15 -7.36 -32.24
N ASP A 881 25.10 -6.55 -32.07
CA ASP A 881 23.84 -6.98 -31.45
C ASP A 881 23.11 -7.99 -32.36
N ALA A 882 23.07 -7.70 -33.67
CA ALA A 882 22.45 -8.60 -34.64
C ALA A 882 23.21 -9.93 -34.78
N ARG A 883 24.55 -9.89 -34.76
CA ARG A 883 25.41 -11.07 -34.78
C ARG A 883 25.24 -11.91 -33.50
N GLU A 884 25.22 -11.26 -32.34
CA GLU A 884 24.98 -11.90 -31.05
C GLU A 884 23.63 -12.63 -31.04
N TRP A 885 22.57 -11.94 -31.47
CA TRP A 885 21.21 -12.50 -31.52
C TRP A 885 21.11 -13.71 -32.46
N ALA A 886 21.61 -13.58 -33.69
CA ALA A 886 21.52 -14.62 -34.70
C ALA A 886 22.38 -15.85 -34.36
N SER A 887 23.59 -15.61 -33.82
CA SER A 887 24.50 -16.69 -33.42
C SER A 887 23.92 -17.52 -32.28
N LEU A 888 23.35 -16.88 -31.26
CA LEU A 888 22.63 -17.55 -30.17
C LEU A 888 21.45 -18.39 -30.69
N THR A 889 20.63 -17.84 -31.56
CA THR A 889 19.45 -18.55 -32.11
C THR A 889 19.88 -19.78 -32.90
N LEU A 890 20.86 -19.66 -33.81
CA LEU A 890 21.35 -20.78 -34.61
C LEU A 890 22.08 -21.83 -33.75
N ALA A 891 22.85 -21.42 -32.74
CA ALA A 891 23.48 -22.34 -31.79
C ALA A 891 22.45 -23.22 -31.07
N ARG A 892 21.34 -22.64 -30.60
CA ARG A 892 20.25 -23.42 -29.97
C ARG A 892 19.59 -24.39 -30.94
N LEU A 893 19.35 -23.99 -32.18
CA LEU A 893 18.80 -24.88 -33.20
C LEU A 893 19.76 -26.03 -33.55
N HIS A 894 21.06 -25.77 -33.56
CA HIS A 894 22.10 -26.79 -33.72
C HIS A 894 22.12 -27.76 -32.53
N GLU A 895 22.11 -27.25 -31.29
CA GLU A 895 22.09 -28.06 -30.07
C GLU A 895 20.92 -29.06 -30.05
N TRP A 896 19.76 -28.69 -30.60
CA TRP A 896 18.57 -29.54 -30.71
C TRP A 896 18.48 -30.34 -32.01
N SER A 897 19.50 -30.28 -32.87
CA SER A 897 19.56 -31.00 -34.15
C SER A 897 18.40 -30.66 -35.10
N PHE A 898 17.98 -29.39 -35.12
CA PHE A 898 16.94 -28.88 -36.01
C PHE A 898 17.47 -28.26 -37.31
N LEU A 899 18.78 -28.07 -37.44
CA LEU A 899 19.43 -27.63 -38.68
C LEU A 899 19.77 -28.82 -39.58
N THR A 900 19.75 -28.61 -40.90
CA THR A 900 20.28 -29.61 -41.85
C THR A 900 21.81 -29.57 -41.86
N CYS A 901 22.47 -30.66 -42.29
CA CYS A 901 23.93 -30.68 -42.41
C CYS A 901 24.50 -29.53 -43.27
N GLU A 902 23.76 -29.12 -44.31
CA GLU A 902 24.15 -27.98 -45.15
C GLU A 902 24.04 -26.65 -44.38
N GLN A 903 22.98 -26.45 -43.60
CA GLN A 903 22.80 -25.26 -42.77
C GLN A 903 23.80 -25.20 -41.62
N GLU A 904 24.17 -26.33 -41.04
CA GLU A 904 25.21 -26.41 -40.00
C GLU A 904 26.57 -26.01 -40.55
N ALA A 905 26.94 -26.48 -41.75
CA ALA A 905 28.18 -26.08 -42.41
C ALA A 905 28.20 -24.57 -42.69
N GLN A 906 27.11 -24.02 -43.25
CA GLN A 906 26.99 -22.58 -43.52
C GLN A 906 27.01 -21.74 -42.23
N PHE A 907 26.39 -22.21 -41.15
CA PHE A 907 26.45 -21.55 -39.85
C PHE A 907 27.88 -21.56 -39.29
N GLY A 908 28.60 -22.68 -39.40
CA GLY A 908 30.00 -22.77 -39.02
C GLY A 908 30.88 -21.76 -39.77
N GLU A 909 30.78 -21.72 -41.11
CA GLU A 909 31.52 -20.73 -41.91
C GLU A 909 31.20 -19.28 -41.49
N ALA A 910 29.92 -18.96 -41.26
CA ALA A 910 29.50 -17.62 -40.85
C ALA A 910 30.00 -17.26 -39.45
N LEU A 911 29.93 -18.18 -38.49
CA LEU A 911 30.36 -17.96 -37.11
C LEU A 911 31.85 -17.62 -37.04
N TRP A 912 32.67 -18.41 -37.73
CA TRP A 912 34.13 -18.27 -37.76
C TRP A 912 34.65 -17.21 -38.74
N SER A 913 33.78 -16.52 -39.47
CA SER A 913 34.16 -15.46 -40.42
C SER A 913 34.74 -14.19 -39.77
N GLN A 914 34.44 -13.96 -38.49
CA GLN A 914 34.97 -12.84 -37.70
C GLN A 914 35.49 -13.39 -36.38
N VAL A 915 36.80 -13.25 -36.17
CA VAL A 915 37.51 -13.78 -35.00
C VAL A 915 38.29 -12.68 -34.30
N ASP A 916 38.50 -12.84 -33.00
CA ASP A 916 39.33 -11.98 -32.16
C ASP A 916 40.83 -12.19 -32.45
N ASP A 917 41.68 -11.44 -31.74
CA ASP A 917 43.15 -11.55 -31.85
C ASP A 917 43.69 -12.95 -31.49
N ALA A 918 42.91 -13.75 -30.75
CA ALA A 918 43.25 -15.11 -30.35
C ALA A 918 42.64 -16.18 -31.28
N GLY A 919 41.92 -15.78 -32.34
CA GLY A 919 41.30 -16.67 -33.32
C GLY A 919 39.95 -17.25 -32.91
N TRP A 920 39.30 -16.74 -31.86
CA TRP A 920 37.97 -17.15 -31.42
C TRP A 920 36.87 -16.29 -32.06
N PRO A 921 35.67 -16.83 -32.34
CA PRO A 921 34.56 -16.03 -32.84
C PRO A 921 34.22 -14.86 -31.90
N ASP A 922 34.36 -13.64 -32.40
CA ASP A 922 34.14 -12.41 -31.62
C ASP A 922 32.68 -11.93 -31.71
N SER A 923 32.27 -11.05 -30.78
CA SER A 923 30.92 -10.48 -30.67
C SER A 923 29.82 -11.55 -30.57
N THR A 924 30.02 -12.51 -29.66
CA THR A 924 29.06 -13.58 -29.34
C THR A 924 28.88 -13.73 -27.82
N LEU A 925 27.78 -14.34 -27.38
CA LEU A 925 27.52 -14.65 -25.95
C LEU A 925 28.22 -15.93 -25.45
N PHE A 926 29.04 -16.57 -26.28
CA PHE A 926 29.55 -17.91 -26.00
C PHE A 926 30.86 -17.87 -25.22
N GLN A 927 30.98 -18.76 -24.24
CA GLN A 927 32.26 -19.11 -23.61
C GLN A 927 33.07 -20.03 -24.52
N LYS A 928 34.38 -20.09 -24.30
CA LYS A 928 35.32 -20.76 -25.20
C LYS A 928 35.04 -22.26 -25.31
N TRP A 929 34.65 -22.91 -24.22
CA TRP A 929 34.26 -24.32 -24.24
C TRP A 929 33.07 -24.63 -25.16
N GLN A 930 32.16 -23.69 -25.38
CA GLN A 930 30.94 -23.93 -26.18
C GLN A 930 31.27 -24.15 -27.66
N PHE A 931 32.32 -23.49 -28.17
CA PHE A 931 32.80 -23.67 -29.54
C PHE A 931 33.37 -25.07 -29.83
N LEU A 932 33.65 -25.88 -28.80
CA LEU A 932 33.99 -27.30 -28.98
C LEU A 932 32.81 -28.13 -29.49
N SER A 933 31.59 -27.68 -29.21
CA SER A 933 30.34 -28.35 -29.60
C SER A 933 29.63 -27.68 -30.78
N LEU A 934 29.96 -26.43 -31.10
CA LEU A 934 29.36 -25.69 -32.21
C LEU A 934 30.02 -26.03 -33.56
N PRO A 935 29.34 -25.81 -34.70
CA PRO A 935 29.88 -26.10 -36.01
C PRO A 935 31.16 -25.29 -36.29
N CYS A 936 32.15 -25.96 -36.88
CA CYS A 936 33.46 -25.40 -37.19
C CYS A 936 33.84 -25.79 -38.64
N PRO A 937 34.41 -24.86 -39.44
CA PRO A 937 34.96 -25.18 -40.76
C PRO A 937 36.02 -26.27 -40.70
N ASP A 938 36.12 -27.09 -41.76
CA ASP A 938 37.06 -28.22 -41.86
C ASP A 938 38.55 -27.80 -41.73
N ASP A 939 38.87 -26.54 -42.03
CA ASP A 939 40.22 -25.97 -41.95
C ASP A 939 40.58 -25.41 -40.56
N ILE A 940 39.63 -25.35 -39.63
CA ILE A 940 39.83 -24.87 -38.27
C ILE A 940 39.66 -26.02 -37.27
N ASP A 941 40.69 -26.27 -36.47
CA ASP A 941 40.65 -27.25 -35.38
C ASP A 941 40.32 -26.56 -34.05
N SER A 942 39.03 -26.54 -33.69
CA SER A 942 38.55 -25.93 -32.44
C SER A 942 39.13 -26.60 -31.18
N ARG A 943 39.50 -27.88 -31.26
CA ARG A 943 40.14 -28.61 -30.16
C ARG A 943 41.60 -28.19 -29.97
N ALA A 944 42.32 -27.96 -31.06
CA ALA A 944 43.67 -27.42 -31.02
C ALA A 944 43.68 -25.98 -30.52
N LEU A 945 42.75 -25.13 -30.97
CA LEU A 945 42.57 -23.76 -30.46
C LEU A 945 42.28 -23.73 -28.96
N PHE A 946 41.45 -24.63 -28.46
CA PHE A 946 41.19 -24.75 -27.02
C PHE A 946 42.43 -25.21 -26.24
N GLY A 947 43.22 -26.13 -26.81
CA GLY A 947 44.53 -26.53 -26.24
C GLY A 947 45.50 -25.35 -26.16
N MET A 948 45.64 -24.57 -27.24
CA MET A 948 46.44 -23.33 -27.24
C MET A 948 45.90 -22.31 -26.24
N HIS A 949 44.59 -22.19 -26.09
CA HIS A 949 43.98 -21.31 -25.10
C HIS A 949 44.35 -21.74 -23.68
N LEU A 950 44.33 -23.04 -23.36
CA LEU A 950 44.78 -23.56 -22.07
C LEU A 950 46.27 -23.27 -21.83
N GLU A 951 47.13 -23.48 -22.83
CA GLU A 951 48.58 -23.22 -22.72
C GLU A 951 48.91 -21.73 -22.56
N GLN A 952 48.15 -20.85 -23.20
CA GLN A 952 48.32 -19.39 -23.16
C GLN A 952 47.56 -18.72 -22.02
N ALA A 953 46.62 -19.42 -21.37
CA ALA A 953 45.86 -18.90 -20.26
C ALA A 953 46.81 -18.68 -19.08
N SER A 954 46.93 -17.41 -18.66
CA SER A 954 47.56 -17.09 -17.38
C SER A 954 46.63 -17.59 -16.27
N PHE A 955 47.02 -18.65 -15.57
CA PHE A 955 46.33 -19.03 -14.36
C PHE A 955 46.40 -17.84 -13.37
N PRO A 956 45.34 -17.57 -12.59
CA PRO A 956 45.20 -16.35 -11.81
C PRO A 956 46.19 -16.27 -10.64
N GLY A 957 47.41 -15.84 -10.93
CA GLY A 957 48.49 -15.58 -9.98
C GLY A 957 49.55 -14.61 -10.52
N ASP A 958 49.56 -14.33 -11.83
CA ASP A 958 50.60 -13.55 -12.50
C ASP A 958 50.33 -12.02 -12.59
N THR A 959 49.25 -11.49 -11.98
CA THR A 959 48.95 -10.05 -11.97
C THR A 959 49.04 -9.40 -10.58
N ASP A 960 49.62 -8.20 -10.55
CA ASP A 960 50.00 -7.41 -9.38
C ASP A 960 48.84 -7.30 -8.34
N PRO A 961 49.09 -7.43 -7.02
CA PRO A 961 48.05 -7.56 -5.98
C PRO A 961 47.15 -6.31 -5.75
N GLY A 962 47.23 -5.30 -6.61
CA GLY A 962 46.65 -3.97 -6.35
C GLY A 962 45.56 -3.52 -7.32
N THR A 963 45.36 -4.18 -8.47
CA THR A 963 44.44 -3.67 -9.50
C THR A 963 43.75 -4.79 -10.26
N SER A 964 42.42 -4.70 -10.30
CA SER A 964 41.44 -5.49 -11.06
C SER A 964 40.81 -6.70 -10.35
N LYS A 965 39.54 -6.90 -10.69
CA LYS A 965 38.61 -7.92 -10.22
C LYS A 965 39.25 -9.30 -10.38
N LEU A 966 39.65 -9.92 -9.27
CA LEU A 966 40.31 -11.22 -9.27
C LEU A 966 39.37 -12.40 -9.66
N GLY A 967 38.05 -12.18 -9.74
CA GLY A 967 37.05 -13.22 -10.01
C GLY A 967 36.85 -13.57 -11.49
N ASP A 968 36.81 -12.57 -12.39
CA ASP A 968 36.25 -12.77 -13.75
C ASP A 968 37.10 -13.68 -14.67
N GLN A 969 38.42 -13.79 -14.49
CA GLN A 969 39.29 -14.59 -15.37
C GLN A 969 39.56 -16.01 -14.86
N ALA A 970 39.58 -16.21 -13.54
CA ALA A 970 39.80 -17.50 -12.88
C ALA A 970 38.61 -18.43 -13.04
N GLU A 971 37.42 -17.89 -12.73
CA GLU A 971 36.16 -18.61 -12.75
C GLU A 971 35.84 -19.07 -14.18
N SER A 972 36.11 -18.24 -15.19
CA SER A 972 35.91 -18.60 -16.59
C SER A 972 36.71 -19.85 -17.00
N LEU A 973 37.98 -19.95 -16.60
CA LEU A 973 38.84 -21.06 -17.05
C LEU A 973 38.48 -22.40 -16.38
N PHE A 974 38.18 -22.41 -15.08
CA PHE A 974 37.74 -23.64 -14.41
C PHE A 974 36.39 -24.12 -14.93
N VAL A 975 35.46 -23.19 -15.19
CA VAL A 975 34.18 -23.50 -15.84
C VAL A 975 34.39 -24.04 -17.26
N ASP A 976 35.29 -23.42 -18.05
CA ASP A 976 35.68 -23.92 -19.38
C ASP A 976 36.20 -25.37 -19.29
N ILE A 977 37.11 -25.68 -18.36
CA ILE A 977 37.66 -27.03 -18.14
C ILE A 977 36.58 -28.03 -17.71
N GLN A 978 35.72 -27.64 -16.76
CA GLN A 978 34.65 -28.49 -16.25
C GLN A 978 33.72 -28.94 -17.37
N HIS A 979 33.22 -28.00 -18.19
CA HIS A 979 32.28 -28.31 -19.25
C HIS A 979 32.96 -29.03 -20.43
N ALA A 980 34.17 -28.61 -20.82
CA ALA A 980 34.94 -29.26 -21.87
C ALA A 980 35.22 -30.75 -21.55
N SER A 981 35.40 -31.11 -20.27
CA SER A 981 35.68 -32.49 -19.85
C SER A 981 34.63 -33.52 -20.29
N SER A 982 33.39 -33.08 -20.56
CA SER A 982 32.32 -33.94 -21.08
C SER A 982 32.32 -34.10 -22.61
N LEU A 983 33.04 -33.22 -23.31
CA LEU A 983 33.05 -33.10 -24.78
C LEU A 983 34.34 -33.62 -25.40
N ILE A 984 35.47 -33.50 -24.69
CA ILE A 984 36.80 -33.83 -25.20
C ILE A 984 37.50 -34.87 -24.33
N ALA A 985 38.38 -35.65 -24.96
CA ALA A 985 39.35 -36.45 -24.25
C ALA A 985 40.59 -35.60 -23.94
N TRP A 986 40.99 -35.59 -22.67
CA TRP A 986 42.21 -34.94 -22.21
C TRP A 986 43.44 -35.77 -22.57
N THR A 987 44.50 -35.12 -23.06
CA THR A 987 45.81 -35.76 -23.24
C THR A 987 46.56 -35.86 -21.91
N ASP A 988 47.54 -36.76 -21.83
CA ASP A 988 48.27 -36.96 -20.57
C ASP A 988 49.07 -35.70 -20.14
N ASP A 989 49.47 -34.86 -21.09
CA ASP A 989 50.19 -33.61 -20.83
C ASP A 989 49.26 -32.48 -20.37
N GLU A 990 48.05 -32.38 -20.94
CA GLU A 990 47.04 -31.40 -20.53
C GLU A 990 46.54 -31.65 -19.11
N VAL A 991 46.33 -32.91 -18.71
CA VAL A 991 45.95 -33.24 -17.33
C VAL A 991 47.02 -32.81 -16.35
N ARG A 992 48.29 -33.09 -16.69
CA ARG A 992 49.42 -32.69 -15.86
C ARG A 992 49.49 -31.17 -15.75
N PHE A 993 49.32 -30.46 -16.86
CA PHE A 993 49.28 -29.00 -16.87
C PHE A 993 48.13 -28.45 -16.01
N ILE A 994 46.89 -28.92 -16.21
CA ILE A 994 45.73 -28.50 -15.42
C ILE A 994 45.97 -28.74 -13.92
N LEU A 995 46.52 -29.90 -13.57
CA LEU A 995 46.81 -30.26 -12.18
C LEU A 995 47.89 -29.35 -11.57
N GLU A 996 49.03 -29.19 -12.23
CA GLU A 996 50.14 -28.36 -11.76
C GLU A 996 49.71 -26.89 -11.59
N GLN A 997 48.96 -26.36 -12.54
CA GLN A 997 48.46 -24.99 -12.47
C GLN A 997 47.38 -24.80 -11.39
N SER A 998 46.51 -25.81 -11.21
CA SER A 998 45.50 -25.81 -10.14
C SER A 998 46.13 -25.80 -8.75
N ILE A 999 47.18 -26.61 -8.56
CA ILE A 999 47.94 -26.66 -7.29
C ILE A 999 48.68 -25.35 -7.08
N ARG A 1000 49.36 -24.83 -8.11
CA ARG A 1000 50.06 -23.54 -8.03
C ARG A 1000 49.10 -22.41 -7.66
N TRP A 1001 47.93 -22.36 -8.30
CA TRP A 1001 46.88 -21.38 -7.99
C TRP A 1001 46.40 -21.49 -6.54
N TRP A 1002 46.21 -22.72 -6.04
CA TRP A 1002 45.84 -22.96 -4.64
C TRP A 1002 46.93 -22.46 -3.69
N ASP A 1003 48.18 -22.84 -3.91
CA ASP A 1003 49.33 -22.46 -3.09
C ASP A 1003 49.55 -20.94 -3.06
N ASP A 1004 49.44 -20.27 -4.20
CA ASP A 1004 49.56 -18.81 -4.33
C ASP A 1004 48.43 -18.05 -3.61
N ASN A 1005 47.28 -18.71 -3.36
CA ASN A 1005 46.12 -18.12 -2.70
C ASN A 1005 45.84 -18.64 -1.27
N GLN A 1006 46.72 -19.48 -0.69
CA GLN A 1006 46.56 -19.99 0.70
C GLN A 1006 46.45 -18.88 1.76
N ILE A 1007 47.16 -17.75 1.57
CA ILE A 1007 47.12 -16.58 2.49
C ILE A 1007 45.71 -15.95 2.55
N LYS A 1008 44.90 -16.08 1.48
CA LYS A 1008 43.49 -15.66 1.49
C LYS A 1008 42.58 -16.70 2.16
N SER A 1009 42.98 -17.98 2.19
CA SER A 1009 42.24 -19.02 2.92
C SER A 1009 42.29 -18.83 4.43
N ASP A 1010 43.37 -18.25 4.97
CA ASP A 1010 43.47 -17.93 6.40
C ASP A 1010 42.44 -16.86 6.81
N ARG A 1011 42.06 -15.95 5.89
CA ARG A 1011 41.04 -14.92 6.12
C ARG A 1011 39.60 -15.46 6.12
N LEU A 1012 39.33 -16.64 5.54
CA LEU A 1012 38.02 -17.29 5.63
C LEU A 1012 37.67 -17.68 7.08
N ASN A 1013 38.68 -17.93 7.92
CA ASN A 1013 38.50 -18.30 9.33
C ASN A 1013 38.28 -17.11 10.27
N GLU A 1014 38.67 -15.89 9.90
CA GLU A 1014 38.62 -14.72 10.80
C GLU A 1014 37.31 -13.91 10.75
N GLY A 1015 36.39 -14.24 9.84
CA GLY A 1015 35.10 -13.55 9.75
C GLY A 1015 35.25 -12.08 9.36
N ASP A 1016 35.65 -11.82 8.10
CA ASP A 1016 35.83 -10.48 7.58
C ASP A 1016 34.51 -9.65 7.63
N PRO A 1017 34.47 -8.53 8.37
CA PRO A 1017 33.26 -7.72 8.54
C PRO A 1017 32.90 -6.85 7.32
N LEU A 1018 33.75 -6.78 6.28
CA LEU A 1018 33.52 -5.93 5.09
C LEU A 1018 33.16 -6.70 3.80
N GLY A 1019 33.23 -8.03 3.77
CA GLY A 1019 32.61 -8.89 2.74
C GLY A 1019 33.14 -8.79 1.30
N PHE A 1020 34.14 -7.95 1.00
CA PHE A 1020 34.70 -7.85 -0.35
C PHE A 1020 35.81 -8.89 -0.55
N GLY A 1021 35.51 -9.99 -1.26
CA GLY A 1021 36.48 -10.95 -1.80
C GLY A 1021 36.44 -12.38 -1.24
N ALA A 1022 35.81 -12.62 -0.07
CA ALA A 1022 35.74 -13.96 0.52
C ALA A 1022 34.74 -14.89 -0.18
N ASN A 1023 33.62 -14.34 -0.68
CA ASN A 1023 32.59 -15.13 -1.35
C ASN A 1023 33.02 -15.52 -2.78
N ASP A 1024 33.62 -14.59 -3.52
CA ASP A 1024 34.17 -14.82 -4.87
C ASP A 1024 35.30 -15.87 -4.82
N PHE A 1025 36.17 -15.80 -3.81
CA PHE A 1025 37.19 -16.83 -3.59
C PHE A 1025 36.58 -18.22 -3.33
N LYS A 1026 35.49 -18.30 -2.55
CA LYS A 1026 34.80 -19.56 -2.29
C LYS A 1026 34.17 -20.14 -3.56
N VAL A 1027 33.60 -19.31 -4.43
CA VAL A 1027 33.06 -19.73 -5.74
C VAL A 1027 34.18 -20.30 -6.60
N ALA A 1028 35.28 -19.56 -6.77
CA ALA A 1028 36.43 -20.03 -7.55
C ALA A 1028 37.02 -21.37 -7.05
N VAL A 1029 37.06 -21.60 -5.73
CA VAL A 1029 37.52 -22.88 -5.17
C VAL A 1029 36.52 -24.02 -5.46
N VAL A 1030 35.21 -23.77 -5.44
CA VAL A 1030 34.21 -24.76 -5.81
C VAL A 1030 34.33 -25.12 -7.31
N ASP A 1031 34.52 -24.13 -8.18
CA ASP A 1031 34.71 -24.35 -9.62
C ASP A 1031 35.99 -25.14 -9.91
N LEU A 1032 37.08 -24.85 -9.19
CA LEU A 1032 38.31 -25.66 -9.22
C LEU A 1032 38.05 -27.13 -8.88
N ILE A 1033 37.32 -27.38 -7.78
CA ILE A 1033 37.02 -28.74 -7.32
C ILE A 1033 36.17 -29.48 -8.35
N ASN A 1034 35.17 -28.80 -8.94
CA ASN A 1034 34.32 -29.37 -9.99
C ASN A 1034 35.14 -29.68 -11.26
N ALA A 1035 36.01 -28.77 -11.69
CA ALA A 1035 36.88 -28.95 -12.84
C ALA A 1035 37.78 -30.18 -12.68
N LEU A 1036 38.50 -30.27 -11.55
CA LEU A 1036 39.35 -31.44 -11.25
C LEU A 1036 38.54 -32.73 -11.14
N THR A 1037 37.36 -32.68 -10.51
CA THR A 1037 36.46 -33.85 -10.38
C THR A 1037 36.10 -34.38 -11.77
N CYS A 1038 35.67 -33.52 -12.69
CA CYS A 1038 35.32 -33.92 -14.05
C CYS A 1038 36.53 -34.47 -14.83
N VAL A 1039 37.70 -33.80 -14.76
CA VAL A 1039 38.93 -34.27 -15.44
C VAL A 1039 39.29 -35.70 -14.99
N PHE A 1040 39.35 -35.94 -13.67
CA PHE A 1040 39.71 -37.26 -13.14
C PHE A 1040 38.62 -38.32 -13.30
N GLN A 1041 37.35 -37.90 -13.40
CA GLN A 1041 36.22 -38.80 -13.58
C GLN A 1041 36.20 -39.44 -14.97
N TYR A 1042 36.48 -38.69 -16.04
CA TYR A 1042 36.38 -39.19 -17.42
C TYR A 1042 37.68 -39.85 -17.95
N GLN A 1043 38.77 -39.82 -17.19
CA GLN A 1043 40.07 -40.35 -17.61
C GLN A 1043 40.38 -41.72 -16.97
N LEU A 1044 40.01 -42.78 -17.71
CA LEU A 1044 40.02 -44.19 -17.27
C LEU A 1044 41.40 -44.87 -17.15
N ARG A 1045 42.53 -44.16 -17.32
CA ARG A 1045 43.89 -44.74 -17.24
C ARG A 1045 44.75 -44.06 -16.18
N GLN A 1046 44.33 -44.20 -14.92
CA GLN A 1046 45.00 -43.60 -13.75
C GLN A 1046 46.33 -44.30 -13.37
N GLU A 1047 46.64 -45.48 -13.90
CA GLU A 1047 47.87 -46.25 -13.57
C GLU A 1047 49.19 -45.54 -13.98
N ARG A 1048 49.14 -44.50 -14.81
CA ARG A 1048 50.33 -43.71 -15.22
C ARG A 1048 50.60 -42.47 -14.36
N TYR A 1049 49.71 -42.13 -13.44
CA TYR A 1049 49.74 -40.89 -12.66
C TYR A 1049 50.18 -41.09 -11.21
N VAL A 1050 50.88 -42.18 -10.91
CA VAL A 1050 51.33 -42.58 -9.56
C VAL A 1050 52.16 -41.48 -8.86
N ASN A 1051 52.89 -40.64 -9.60
CA ASN A 1051 53.66 -39.53 -9.02
C ASN A 1051 52.78 -38.31 -8.61
N SER A 1052 51.50 -38.30 -8.99
CA SER A 1052 50.56 -37.20 -8.70
C SER A 1052 49.83 -37.39 -7.36
N GLU A 1053 49.90 -38.59 -6.77
CA GLU A 1053 49.36 -38.94 -5.45
C GLU A 1053 49.97 -38.05 -4.35
N ALA A 1054 51.28 -37.79 -4.43
CA ALA A 1054 52.03 -36.96 -3.50
C ALA A 1054 51.65 -35.46 -3.52
N SER A 1055 50.95 -34.99 -4.55
CA SER A 1055 50.59 -33.57 -4.74
C SER A 1055 49.10 -33.27 -4.61
N LEU A 1056 48.23 -34.26 -4.88
CA LEU A 1056 46.76 -34.12 -4.75
C LEU A 1056 46.27 -34.32 -3.31
N GLU A 1057 46.87 -35.23 -2.55
CA GLU A 1057 46.45 -35.52 -1.19
C GLU A 1057 46.56 -34.29 -0.25
N PRO A 1058 47.66 -33.52 -0.27
CA PRO A 1058 47.78 -32.31 0.56
C PRO A 1058 46.75 -31.22 0.20
N LEU A 1059 46.43 -31.05 -1.09
CA LEU A 1059 45.41 -30.12 -1.55
C LEU A 1059 44.03 -30.51 -0.99
N ILE A 1060 43.64 -31.77 -1.18
CA ILE A 1060 42.36 -32.29 -0.70
C ILE A 1060 42.24 -32.21 0.83
N GLU A 1061 43.30 -32.56 1.56
CA GLU A 1061 43.31 -32.44 3.02
C GLU A 1061 43.18 -30.98 3.48
N SER A 1062 43.85 -30.06 2.80
CA SER A 1062 43.73 -28.62 3.09
C SER A 1062 42.30 -28.11 2.87
N LEU A 1063 41.66 -28.49 1.76
CA LEU A 1063 40.26 -28.16 1.46
C LEU A 1063 39.30 -28.70 2.53
N VAL A 1064 39.48 -29.96 2.94
CA VAL A 1064 38.66 -30.59 3.98
C VAL A 1064 38.86 -29.92 5.35
N ASN A 1065 40.10 -29.56 5.70
CA ASN A 1065 40.40 -28.86 6.96
C ASN A 1065 39.77 -27.47 7.03
N LEU A 1066 39.56 -26.82 5.89
CA LEU A 1066 38.86 -25.53 5.76
C LEU A 1066 37.33 -25.68 5.66
N GLY A 1067 36.79 -26.91 5.73
CA GLY A 1067 35.35 -27.17 5.66
C GLY A 1067 34.75 -26.96 4.26
N LEU A 1068 35.55 -27.06 3.20
CA LEU A 1068 35.11 -26.92 1.80
C LEU A 1068 34.68 -28.28 1.21
N PRO A 1069 33.72 -28.29 0.25
CA PRO A 1069 33.20 -29.52 -0.34
C PRO A 1069 34.29 -30.20 -1.19
N ALA A 1070 34.71 -31.41 -0.83
CA ALA A 1070 35.81 -32.11 -1.51
C ALA A 1070 35.55 -33.61 -1.68
N LEU A 1071 34.39 -34.12 -1.24
CA LEU A 1071 34.06 -35.54 -1.33
C LEU A 1071 33.95 -36.04 -2.79
N PRO A 1072 33.33 -35.30 -3.74
CA PRO A 1072 33.27 -35.71 -5.15
C PRO A 1072 34.65 -35.93 -5.77
N LEU A 1073 35.59 -35.00 -5.52
CA LEU A 1073 36.97 -35.11 -6.00
C LEU A 1073 37.68 -36.33 -5.39
N ARG A 1074 37.50 -36.58 -4.08
CA ARG A 1074 38.04 -37.79 -3.43
C ARG A 1074 37.50 -39.08 -4.04
N VAL A 1075 36.22 -39.10 -4.43
CA VAL A 1075 35.61 -40.24 -5.11
C VAL A 1075 36.13 -40.39 -6.55
N ALA A 1076 36.32 -39.28 -7.28
CA ALA A 1076 36.92 -39.30 -8.62
C ALA A 1076 38.38 -39.81 -8.62
N CYS A 1077 39.09 -39.66 -7.50
CA CYS A 1077 40.46 -40.13 -7.29
C CYS A 1077 40.55 -41.45 -6.49
N LEU A 1078 39.45 -42.18 -6.30
CA LEU A 1078 39.39 -43.31 -5.33
C LEU A 1078 40.36 -44.47 -5.62
N ASP A 1079 40.73 -44.72 -6.88
CA ASP A 1079 41.69 -45.78 -7.23
C ASP A 1079 43.17 -45.31 -7.16
N LEU A 1080 43.42 -44.01 -6.93
CA LEU A 1080 44.76 -43.47 -6.71
C LEU A 1080 45.24 -43.68 -5.28
N PHE A 1081 44.33 -43.74 -4.30
CA PHE A 1081 44.65 -43.78 -2.87
C PHE A 1081 44.37 -45.16 -2.25
N SER A 1082 45.41 -45.94 -1.97
CA SER A 1082 45.32 -47.36 -1.58
C SER A 1082 44.67 -47.66 -0.21
N ASP A 1083 44.71 -46.74 0.77
CA ASP A 1083 44.17 -46.94 2.14
C ASP A 1083 42.82 -46.24 2.41
N SER A 1084 42.22 -45.59 1.41
CA SER A 1084 41.18 -44.56 1.61
C SER A 1084 39.72 -45.02 1.40
N ARG A 1085 39.47 -46.17 0.76
CA ARG A 1085 38.11 -46.56 0.29
C ARG A 1085 37.08 -46.65 1.41
N GLU A 1086 37.38 -47.34 2.51
CA GLU A 1086 36.45 -47.51 3.64
C GLU A 1086 36.19 -46.17 4.37
N HIS A 1087 37.24 -45.35 4.49
CA HIS A 1087 37.14 -44.02 5.09
C HIS A 1087 36.26 -43.08 4.26
N ILE A 1088 36.43 -43.05 2.93
CA ILE A 1088 35.63 -42.22 2.01
C ILE A 1088 34.15 -42.62 2.09
N LEU A 1089 33.84 -43.92 2.04
CA LEU A 1089 32.45 -44.40 2.16
C LEU A 1089 31.82 -44.01 3.52
N LYS A 1090 32.61 -44.03 4.60
CA LYS A 1090 32.17 -43.56 5.92
C LYS A 1090 31.95 -42.05 5.95
N SER A 1091 32.84 -41.25 5.34
CA SER A 1091 32.68 -39.81 5.23
C SER A 1091 31.42 -39.43 4.45
N ILE A 1092 31.12 -40.13 3.36
CA ILE A 1092 29.87 -39.94 2.60
C ILE A 1092 28.65 -40.25 3.47
N LYS A 1093 28.61 -41.39 4.18
CA LYS A 1093 27.49 -41.71 5.11
C LYS A 1093 27.33 -40.64 6.19
N THR A 1094 28.44 -40.13 6.72
CA THR A 1094 28.43 -39.08 7.74
C THR A 1094 27.87 -37.77 7.17
N GLY A 1095 28.27 -37.41 5.95
CA GLY A 1095 27.76 -36.23 5.23
C GLY A 1095 26.26 -36.34 4.91
N LEU A 1096 25.81 -37.51 4.43
CA LEU A 1096 24.37 -37.80 4.22
C LEU A 1096 23.56 -37.70 5.51
N ALA A 1097 24.16 -38.01 6.67
CA ALA A 1097 23.53 -37.87 7.98
C ALA A 1097 23.63 -36.45 8.57
N SER A 1098 24.37 -35.52 7.95
CA SER A 1098 24.58 -34.16 8.45
C SER A 1098 23.32 -33.29 8.37
N THR A 1099 23.19 -32.31 9.25
CA THR A 1099 22.18 -31.25 9.19
C THR A 1099 22.67 -30.01 8.45
N ASP A 1100 23.97 -29.93 8.15
CA ASP A 1100 24.55 -28.88 7.32
C ASP A 1100 24.32 -29.17 5.83
N MET A 1101 23.69 -28.22 5.13
CA MET A 1101 23.36 -28.33 3.71
C MET A 1101 24.60 -28.43 2.81
N SER A 1102 25.71 -27.80 3.19
CA SER A 1102 26.96 -27.88 2.41
C SER A 1102 27.52 -29.29 2.45
N CYS A 1103 27.69 -29.86 3.65
CA CYS A 1103 28.11 -31.24 3.85
C CYS A 1103 27.17 -32.26 3.16
N LEU A 1104 25.86 -32.00 3.20
CA LEU A 1104 24.88 -32.89 2.59
C LEU A 1104 24.98 -32.90 1.06
N ARG A 1105 25.04 -31.72 0.43
CA ARG A 1105 25.19 -31.62 -1.04
C ARG A 1105 26.49 -32.25 -1.51
N ASP A 1106 27.59 -31.97 -0.82
CA ASP A 1106 28.90 -32.57 -1.08
C ASP A 1106 28.83 -34.12 -1.07
N ALA A 1107 28.10 -34.69 -0.10
CA ALA A 1107 27.88 -36.13 -0.03
C ALA A 1107 26.94 -36.67 -1.12
N LEU A 1108 25.88 -35.95 -1.52
CA LEU A 1108 24.99 -36.34 -2.61
C LEU A 1108 25.70 -36.34 -3.98
N ASP A 1109 26.52 -35.33 -4.23
CA ASP A 1109 27.33 -35.22 -5.44
C ASP A 1109 28.38 -36.33 -5.47
N ALA A 1110 29.03 -36.63 -4.34
CA ALA A 1110 29.98 -37.74 -4.22
C ALA A 1110 29.34 -39.11 -4.49
N VAL A 1111 28.10 -39.34 -4.02
CA VAL A 1111 27.33 -40.55 -4.35
C VAL A 1111 27.07 -40.64 -5.84
N SER A 1112 26.76 -39.52 -6.49
CA SER A 1112 26.51 -39.49 -7.93
C SER A 1112 27.76 -39.85 -8.74
N VAL A 1113 28.91 -39.23 -8.42
CA VAL A 1113 30.20 -39.56 -9.04
C VAL A 1113 30.56 -41.03 -8.81
N LEU A 1114 30.24 -41.60 -7.63
CA LEU A 1114 30.48 -43.01 -7.34
C LEU A 1114 29.65 -43.94 -8.23
N VAL A 1115 28.37 -43.61 -8.48
CA VAL A 1115 27.50 -44.38 -9.39
C VAL A 1115 28.03 -44.32 -10.82
N GLU A 1116 28.38 -43.13 -11.30
CA GLU A 1116 28.92 -42.92 -12.65
C GLU A 1116 30.22 -43.70 -12.86
N ARG A 1117 31.09 -43.75 -11.84
CA ARG A 1117 32.33 -44.57 -11.85
C ARG A 1117 32.06 -46.08 -11.79
N ALA A 1118 31.05 -46.50 -11.02
CA ALA A 1118 30.66 -47.91 -10.95
C ALA A 1118 30.17 -48.41 -12.31
N GLU A 1119 29.50 -47.55 -13.09
CA GLU A 1119 29.07 -47.88 -14.44
C GLU A 1119 30.24 -48.02 -15.42
N SER A 1120 31.19 -47.07 -15.42
CA SER A 1120 32.33 -47.08 -16.33
C SER A 1120 33.33 -48.21 -16.06
N SER A 1121 33.43 -48.69 -14.82
CA SER A 1121 34.37 -49.75 -14.43
C SER A 1121 33.83 -51.18 -14.56
N ASN A 1122 32.50 -51.35 -14.63
CA ASN A 1122 31.80 -52.63 -14.77
C ASN A 1122 32.23 -53.74 -13.77
N LYS A 1123 32.76 -53.36 -12.58
CA LYS A 1123 33.19 -54.27 -11.51
C LYS A 1123 32.11 -54.42 -10.43
N ASP A 1124 31.75 -55.65 -10.08
CA ASP A 1124 30.64 -55.95 -9.14
C ASP A 1124 30.82 -55.32 -7.74
N ASP A 1125 32.05 -55.33 -7.20
CA ASP A 1125 32.32 -54.77 -5.87
C ASP A 1125 32.08 -53.25 -5.79
N LYS A 1126 32.25 -52.53 -6.90
CA LYS A 1126 32.03 -51.06 -6.96
C LYS A 1126 30.54 -50.73 -7.08
N ARG A 1127 29.77 -51.58 -7.78
CA ARG A 1127 28.30 -51.46 -7.85
C ARG A 1127 27.64 -51.72 -6.50
N ALA A 1128 28.15 -52.66 -5.70
CA ALA A 1128 27.62 -52.95 -4.37
C ALA A 1128 27.72 -51.75 -3.41
N ASP A 1129 28.87 -51.08 -3.36
CA ASP A 1129 29.09 -49.88 -2.53
C ASP A 1129 28.17 -48.72 -2.96
N ALA A 1130 28.05 -48.49 -4.27
CA ALA A 1130 27.17 -47.48 -4.84
C ALA A 1130 25.70 -47.73 -4.46
N LEU A 1131 25.20 -48.96 -4.62
CA LEU A 1131 23.83 -49.34 -4.23
C LEU A 1131 23.57 -49.14 -2.73
N SER A 1132 24.53 -49.49 -1.88
CA SER A 1132 24.41 -49.33 -0.43
C SER A 1132 24.23 -47.86 -0.03
N LEU A 1133 25.07 -46.97 -0.56
CA LEU A 1133 24.99 -45.54 -0.27
C LEU A 1133 23.75 -44.90 -0.90
N PHE A 1134 23.38 -45.32 -2.10
CA PHE A 1134 22.20 -44.81 -2.78
C PHE A 1134 20.90 -45.19 -2.05
N CYS A 1135 20.84 -46.36 -1.40
CA CYS A 1135 19.75 -46.70 -0.48
C CYS A 1135 19.65 -45.73 0.70
N VAL A 1136 20.78 -45.22 1.23
CA VAL A 1136 20.77 -44.20 2.29
C VAL A 1136 20.17 -42.89 1.78
N VAL A 1137 20.43 -42.51 0.52
CA VAL A 1137 19.74 -41.38 -0.13
C VAL A 1137 18.23 -41.64 -0.23
N GLY A 1138 17.83 -42.86 -0.59
CA GLY A 1138 16.43 -43.29 -0.57
C GLY A 1138 15.77 -43.22 0.82
N GLU A 1139 16.52 -43.48 1.89
CA GLU A 1139 16.04 -43.35 3.27
C GLU A 1139 15.74 -41.88 3.62
N ILE A 1140 16.51 -40.90 3.13
CA ILE A 1140 16.22 -39.46 3.31
C ILE A 1140 14.82 -39.12 2.76
N LEU A 1141 14.50 -39.63 1.56
CA LEU A 1141 13.18 -39.49 0.94
C LEU A 1141 12.10 -40.21 1.75
N TYR A 1142 12.31 -41.48 2.07
CA TYR A 1142 11.33 -42.29 2.82
C TYR A 1142 10.99 -41.67 4.17
N TRP A 1143 11.97 -41.08 4.86
CA TRP A 1143 11.77 -40.41 6.15
C TRP A 1143 11.29 -38.95 6.04
N ARG A 1144 11.21 -38.37 4.82
CA ARG A 1144 10.92 -36.94 4.55
C ARG A 1144 11.83 -36.01 5.36
N ARG A 1145 13.11 -36.37 5.49
CA ARG A 1145 14.05 -35.65 6.35
C ARG A 1145 14.39 -34.28 5.79
N ASN A 1146 14.15 -33.24 6.58
CA ASN A 1146 14.63 -31.89 6.33
C ASN A 1146 15.73 -31.51 7.35
N PRO A 1147 16.75 -30.73 6.94
CA PRO A 1147 16.97 -30.20 5.59
C PRO A 1147 17.51 -31.27 4.63
N GLY A 1148 17.27 -31.11 3.30
CA GLY A 1148 17.88 -31.98 2.28
C GLY A 1148 16.95 -32.81 1.39
N LEU A 1149 15.66 -32.92 1.73
CA LEU A 1149 14.69 -33.71 0.98
C LEU A 1149 14.64 -33.37 -0.53
N PRO A 1150 14.58 -32.09 -0.96
CA PRO A 1150 14.52 -31.77 -2.39
C PRO A 1150 15.75 -32.24 -3.16
N ASP A 1151 16.95 -32.07 -2.59
CA ASP A 1151 18.22 -32.42 -3.24
C ASP A 1151 18.37 -33.94 -3.35
N ALA A 1152 17.93 -34.70 -2.34
CA ALA A 1152 17.86 -36.15 -2.39
C ALA A 1152 16.91 -36.65 -3.49
N ILE A 1153 15.70 -36.11 -3.60
CA ILE A 1153 14.73 -36.49 -4.66
C ILE A 1153 15.32 -36.23 -6.05
N SER A 1154 15.94 -35.07 -6.25
CA SER A 1154 16.55 -34.71 -7.55
C SER A 1154 17.72 -35.64 -7.91
N THR A 1155 18.56 -35.99 -6.92
CA THR A 1155 19.66 -36.94 -7.10
C THR A 1155 19.13 -38.31 -7.49
N ILE A 1156 18.08 -38.79 -6.80
CA ILE A 1156 17.42 -40.06 -7.11
C ILE A 1156 16.86 -40.06 -8.53
N ALA A 1157 16.10 -39.02 -8.91
CA ALA A 1157 15.49 -38.92 -10.24
C ALA A 1157 16.54 -38.91 -11.36
N ARG A 1158 17.60 -38.09 -11.20
CA ARG A 1158 18.69 -37.99 -12.20
C ARG A 1158 19.39 -39.32 -12.39
N VAL A 1159 19.85 -39.94 -11.31
CA VAL A 1159 20.62 -41.18 -11.40
C VAL A 1159 19.78 -42.35 -11.93
N ILE A 1160 18.52 -42.49 -11.51
CA ILE A 1160 17.62 -43.54 -12.01
C ILE A 1160 17.32 -43.36 -13.50
N SER A 1161 17.26 -42.11 -13.99
CA SER A 1161 17.03 -41.83 -15.42
C SER A 1161 18.22 -42.20 -16.32
N LEU A 1162 19.44 -42.16 -15.78
CA LEU A 1162 20.67 -42.48 -16.51
C LEU A 1162 21.11 -43.95 -16.33
N TYR A 1163 20.88 -44.52 -15.15
CA TYR A 1163 21.43 -45.81 -14.74
C TYR A 1163 20.34 -46.69 -14.10
N SER A 1164 19.63 -47.48 -14.91
CA SER A 1164 18.50 -48.31 -14.46
C SER A 1164 18.89 -49.38 -13.44
N TRP A 1165 20.13 -49.89 -13.47
CA TRP A 1165 20.64 -50.92 -12.54
C TRP A 1165 20.66 -50.49 -11.07
N VAL A 1166 20.61 -49.18 -10.79
CA VAL A 1166 20.61 -48.63 -9.43
C VAL A 1166 19.28 -48.91 -8.70
N LEU A 1167 18.21 -49.20 -9.45
CA LEU A 1167 16.87 -49.47 -8.93
C LEU A 1167 16.76 -50.88 -8.29
N SER A 1168 17.36 -51.05 -7.12
CA SER A 1168 17.23 -52.28 -6.33
C SER A 1168 15.84 -52.39 -5.66
N PRO A 1169 15.36 -53.61 -5.32
CA PRO A 1169 14.08 -53.78 -4.63
C PRO A 1169 13.97 -53.01 -3.30
N LYS A 1170 15.09 -52.85 -2.59
CA LYS A 1170 15.13 -52.05 -1.35
C LYS A 1170 14.90 -50.56 -1.66
N LEU A 1171 15.60 -50.03 -2.67
CA LEU A 1171 15.47 -48.63 -3.06
C LEU A 1171 14.06 -48.32 -3.58
N GLU A 1172 13.53 -49.19 -4.45
CA GLU A 1172 12.17 -49.08 -4.99
C GLU A 1172 11.13 -48.95 -3.86
N HIS A 1173 11.21 -49.80 -2.83
CA HIS A 1173 10.32 -49.71 -1.67
C HIS A 1173 10.42 -48.37 -0.93
N LEU A 1174 11.64 -47.86 -0.71
CA LEU A 1174 11.88 -46.58 -0.04
C LEU A 1174 11.32 -45.41 -0.87
N VAL A 1175 11.55 -45.41 -2.17
CA VAL A 1175 11.09 -44.36 -3.09
C VAL A 1175 9.56 -44.35 -3.17
N LEU A 1176 8.92 -45.50 -3.39
CA LEU A 1176 7.46 -45.60 -3.46
C LEU A 1176 6.80 -45.19 -2.13
N GLY A 1177 7.39 -45.59 -0.99
CA GLY A 1177 6.92 -45.20 0.33
C GLY A 1177 6.98 -43.68 0.53
N GLY A 1178 8.11 -43.05 0.21
CA GLY A 1178 8.27 -41.58 0.31
C GLY A 1178 7.30 -40.82 -0.61
N LEU A 1179 7.19 -41.25 -1.87
CA LEU A 1179 6.27 -40.66 -2.85
C LEU A 1179 4.80 -40.75 -2.42
N GLN A 1180 4.39 -41.82 -1.73
CA GLN A 1180 3.01 -42.00 -1.27
C GLN A 1180 2.63 -40.97 -0.19
N TYR A 1181 3.50 -40.70 0.78
CA TYR A 1181 3.26 -39.69 1.81
C TYR A 1181 3.26 -38.27 1.21
N LEU A 1182 4.16 -38.02 0.25
CA LEU A 1182 4.31 -36.71 -0.37
C LEU A 1182 3.16 -36.32 -1.30
N ILE A 1183 2.24 -37.21 -1.67
CA ILE A 1183 1.03 -36.84 -2.42
C ILE A 1183 0.22 -35.78 -1.65
N ASP A 1184 -0.02 -36.02 -0.36
CA ASP A 1184 -0.82 -35.16 0.51
C ASP A 1184 0.03 -34.09 1.21
N GLU A 1185 1.22 -34.45 1.69
CA GLU A 1185 2.09 -33.55 2.45
C GLU A 1185 2.67 -32.41 1.60
N SER A 1186 2.89 -32.63 0.29
CA SER A 1186 3.35 -31.58 -0.62
C SER A 1186 2.19 -30.74 -1.21
N CYS A 1187 0.94 -31.15 -1.00
CA CYS A 1187 -0.22 -30.50 -1.58
C CYS A 1187 -0.51 -29.16 -0.88
N LEU A 1188 -0.64 -28.09 -1.67
CA LEU A 1188 -0.79 -26.72 -1.16
C LEU A 1188 -2.19 -26.41 -0.61
N SER A 1189 -3.20 -27.22 -0.96
CA SER A 1189 -4.61 -26.98 -0.56
C SER A 1189 -5.00 -27.67 0.76
N SER A 1190 -4.31 -28.74 1.16
CA SER A 1190 -4.59 -29.55 2.35
C SER A 1190 -3.85 -29.08 3.61
N ASN A 1191 -2.73 -28.35 3.47
CA ASN A 1191 -1.89 -27.95 4.59
C ASN A 1191 -2.40 -26.68 5.30
N SER A 1192 -3.36 -26.86 6.20
CA SER A 1192 -3.85 -25.82 7.13
C SER A 1192 -2.91 -25.57 8.33
N ASN A 1193 -1.85 -26.37 8.51
CA ASN A 1193 -1.04 -26.41 9.73
C ASN A 1193 0.35 -25.75 9.64
N PHE A 1194 0.80 -25.27 8.48
CA PHE A 1194 2.05 -24.50 8.40
C PHE A 1194 1.77 -23.01 8.63
N THR A 1195 1.82 -22.63 9.91
CA THR A 1195 2.04 -21.26 10.31
C THR A 1195 3.43 -20.82 9.84
N THR A 1196 3.48 -19.66 9.20
CA THR A 1196 4.65 -18.81 8.91
C THR A 1196 5.55 -19.15 7.70
N ALA A 1197 5.71 -18.14 6.83
CA ALA A 1197 6.63 -17.95 5.70
C ALA A 1197 6.30 -18.59 4.32
N GLU A 1198 6.23 -17.76 3.27
CA GLU A 1198 6.19 -18.15 1.85
C GLU A 1198 7.32 -19.09 1.43
N SER A 1199 8.46 -19.04 2.13
CA SER A 1199 9.57 -19.95 1.94
C SER A 1199 9.15 -21.42 2.07
N ASN A 1200 8.26 -21.75 3.01
CA ASN A 1200 7.76 -23.11 3.20
C ASN A 1200 6.84 -23.56 2.07
N LEU A 1201 6.13 -22.62 1.43
CA LEU A 1201 5.24 -22.89 0.30
C LEU A 1201 6.02 -23.16 -0.99
N ALA A 1202 7.07 -22.37 -1.24
CA ALA A 1202 7.98 -22.57 -2.36
C ALA A 1202 8.71 -23.91 -2.27
N ILE A 1203 9.17 -24.28 -1.07
CA ILE A 1203 9.79 -25.59 -0.81
C ILE A 1203 8.81 -26.73 -1.07
N SER A 1204 7.56 -26.61 -0.61
CA SER A 1204 6.53 -27.64 -0.83
C SER A 1204 6.27 -27.88 -2.32
N LEU A 1205 6.20 -26.82 -3.13
CA LEU A 1205 6.03 -26.95 -4.57
C LEU A 1205 7.27 -27.49 -5.28
N ASP A 1206 8.48 -27.06 -4.89
CA ASP A 1206 9.73 -27.62 -5.42
C ASP A 1206 9.82 -29.13 -5.14
N VAL A 1207 9.49 -29.56 -3.91
CA VAL A 1207 9.37 -30.98 -3.56
C VAL A 1207 8.34 -31.67 -4.45
N ARG A 1208 7.17 -31.04 -4.69
CA ARG A 1208 6.11 -31.60 -5.53
C ARG A 1208 6.54 -31.79 -6.98
N CYS A 1209 7.22 -30.81 -7.58
CA CYS A 1209 7.79 -30.94 -8.93
C CYS A 1209 8.84 -32.05 -9.00
N ARG A 1210 9.78 -32.08 -8.03
CA ARG A 1210 10.82 -33.12 -8.00
C ARG A 1210 10.24 -34.52 -7.79
N CYS A 1211 9.18 -34.66 -7.00
CA CYS A 1211 8.44 -35.91 -6.85
C CYS A 1211 7.75 -36.34 -8.14
N ALA A 1212 7.13 -35.41 -8.87
CA ALA A 1212 6.54 -35.70 -10.18
C ALA A 1212 7.60 -36.19 -11.17
N ARG A 1213 8.76 -35.52 -11.23
CA ARG A 1213 9.91 -35.94 -12.06
C ARG A 1213 10.42 -37.33 -11.68
N LEU A 1214 10.57 -37.60 -10.38
CA LEU A 1214 10.99 -38.91 -9.88
C LEU A 1214 9.97 -39.99 -10.23
N ALA A 1215 8.68 -39.71 -10.05
CA ALA A 1215 7.60 -40.64 -10.40
C ALA A 1215 7.57 -40.94 -11.90
N TYR A 1216 7.86 -39.95 -12.76
CA TYR A 1216 8.02 -40.15 -14.20
C TYR A 1216 9.24 -41.02 -14.55
N ALA A 1217 10.41 -40.75 -13.94
CA ALA A 1217 11.61 -41.58 -14.14
C ALA A 1217 11.40 -43.05 -13.70
N MET A 1218 10.63 -43.27 -12.64
CA MET A 1218 10.19 -44.60 -12.22
C MET A 1218 9.26 -45.23 -13.26
N PHE A 1219 8.27 -44.47 -13.75
CA PHE A 1219 7.32 -44.91 -14.76
C PHE A 1219 8.01 -45.35 -16.06
N THR A 1220 9.00 -44.59 -16.56
CA THR A 1220 9.75 -44.96 -17.76
C THR A 1220 10.52 -46.27 -17.59
N ASN A 1221 11.11 -46.51 -16.41
CA ASN A 1221 11.78 -47.78 -16.14
C ASN A 1221 10.79 -48.96 -16.08
N TYR A 1222 9.63 -48.82 -15.44
CA TYR A 1222 8.60 -49.88 -15.46
C TYR A 1222 8.10 -50.19 -16.88
N LEU A 1223 7.98 -49.17 -17.73
CA LEU A 1223 7.62 -49.36 -19.14
C LEU A 1223 8.71 -50.11 -19.90
N ASN A 1224 9.98 -49.72 -19.74
CA ASN A 1224 11.11 -50.36 -20.40
C ASN A 1224 11.28 -51.82 -19.97
N ASP A 1225 11.04 -52.13 -18.70
CA ASP A 1225 11.15 -53.49 -18.15
C ASP A 1225 9.86 -54.32 -18.35
N ASN A 1226 8.81 -53.73 -18.92
CA ASN A 1226 7.51 -54.37 -19.18
C ASN A 1226 6.82 -54.92 -17.90
N VAL A 1227 6.96 -54.20 -16.77
CA VAL A 1227 6.45 -54.54 -15.43
C VAL A 1227 5.21 -53.70 -15.10
N PRO A 1228 4.21 -54.23 -14.35
CA PRO A 1228 3.03 -53.45 -13.94
C PRO A 1228 3.40 -52.22 -13.10
N VAL A 1229 2.87 -51.06 -13.48
CA VAL A 1229 3.10 -49.76 -12.81
C VAL A 1229 2.39 -49.73 -11.44
N PRO A 1230 3.10 -49.38 -10.34
CA PRO A 1230 2.51 -49.29 -9.00
C PRO A 1230 1.42 -48.22 -8.86
N PRO A 1231 0.43 -48.39 -7.96
CA PRO A 1231 -0.66 -47.42 -7.75
C PRO A 1231 -0.17 -46.00 -7.38
N VAL A 1232 0.90 -45.88 -6.61
CA VAL A 1232 1.48 -44.59 -6.20
C VAL A 1232 1.91 -43.77 -7.42
N ILE A 1233 2.53 -44.42 -8.40
CA ILE A 1233 3.00 -43.81 -9.64
C ILE A 1233 1.81 -43.39 -10.51
N VAL A 1234 0.74 -44.20 -10.55
CA VAL A 1234 -0.52 -43.84 -11.22
C VAL A 1234 -1.18 -42.61 -10.60
N SER A 1235 -1.16 -42.49 -9.27
CA SER A 1235 -1.65 -41.29 -8.57
C SER A 1235 -0.86 -40.03 -8.95
N TRP A 1236 0.47 -40.11 -9.02
CA TRP A 1236 1.31 -39.00 -9.49
C TRP A 1236 1.05 -38.64 -10.96
N ARG A 1237 0.81 -39.62 -11.83
CA ARG A 1237 0.36 -39.37 -13.21
C ARG A 1237 -0.96 -38.60 -13.25
N SER A 1238 -1.94 -38.99 -12.44
CA SER A 1238 -3.23 -38.30 -12.34
C SER A 1238 -3.09 -36.85 -11.85
N ILE A 1239 -2.21 -36.60 -10.87
CA ILE A 1239 -1.89 -35.26 -10.39
C ILE A 1239 -1.32 -34.39 -11.51
N CYS A 1240 -0.35 -34.92 -12.28
CA CYS A 1240 0.26 -34.18 -13.39
C CYS A 1240 -0.71 -33.95 -14.58
N GLN A 1241 -1.73 -34.78 -14.71
CA GLN A 1241 -2.78 -34.64 -15.73
C GLN A 1241 -3.93 -33.71 -15.30
N SER A 1242 -4.00 -33.32 -14.02
CA SER A 1242 -5.04 -32.42 -13.50
C SER A 1242 -4.88 -31.00 -14.04
N GLU A 1243 -5.96 -30.42 -14.58
CA GLU A 1243 -5.99 -29.02 -15.05
C GLU A 1243 -5.96 -27.99 -13.91
N THR A 1244 -6.20 -28.43 -12.67
CA THR A 1244 -6.21 -27.55 -11.49
C THR A 1244 -4.83 -27.43 -10.82
N GLU A 1245 -3.88 -28.27 -11.21
CA GLU A 1245 -2.52 -28.31 -10.69
C GLU A 1245 -1.61 -27.28 -11.39
N PHE A 1246 -0.55 -26.83 -10.70
CA PHE A 1246 0.44 -25.93 -11.27
C PHE A 1246 1.13 -26.53 -12.49
N ILE A 1247 1.30 -25.73 -13.54
CA ILE A 1247 1.88 -26.19 -14.78
C ILE A 1247 3.32 -26.68 -14.63
N GLU A 1248 4.08 -26.13 -13.68
CA GLU A 1248 5.43 -26.60 -13.38
C GLU A 1248 5.44 -28.06 -12.91
N VAL A 1249 4.43 -28.50 -12.15
CA VAL A 1249 4.28 -29.90 -11.73
C VAL A 1249 3.82 -30.76 -12.90
N ARG A 1250 2.85 -30.26 -13.68
CA ARG A 1250 2.31 -30.97 -14.86
C ARG A 1250 3.38 -31.24 -15.91
N ASN A 1251 4.28 -30.27 -16.15
CA ASN A 1251 5.34 -30.36 -17.15
C ASN A 1251 6.42 -31.39 -16.82
N GLU A 1252 6.51 -31.86 -15.57
CA GLU A 1252 7.44 -32.92 -15.18
C GLU A 1252 6.99 -34.32 -15.66
N TRP A 1253 5.76 -34.43 -16.16
CA TRP A 1253 5.23 -35.65 -16.75
C TRP A 1253 4.81 -35.42 -18.21
N PRO A 1254 5.69 -35.69 -19.19
CA PRO A 1254 5.35 -35.66 -20.61
C PRO A 1254 4.14 -36.55 -20.90
N VAL A 1255 3.10 -35.97 -21.52
CA VAL A 1255 1.84 -36.66 -21.87
C VAL A 1255 1.97 -37.41 -23.17
#